data_AF-A0AAV5GQ86-F1
#
_entry.id   AF-A0AAV5GQ86-F1
#
_cell.length_a   1.000
_cell.length_b   1.000
_cell.length_c   1.000
_cell.angle_alpha   90.00
_cell.angle_beta   90.00
_cell.angle_gamma   90.00
#
_symmetry.space_group_name_H-M   'P 1'
#
loop_
_entity.id
_entity.type
_entity.pdbx_description
1 polymer ?
#
loop_
_entity_poly.entity_id
_entity_poly.type
_entity_poly.pdbx_seq_one_letter_code
_entity_poly.pdbx_strand_id
1 'polypeptide(L)'
;MPSHNSKWCKVHEELQAKLLKSYKRLTIAFEAHDDSVLPASVDAIFAQQDLPQLRRWSEASRAKWSLARRVIVARAEHHAQFYAGGDWGHCLFVETVRTESARMERFLRALDRQAYAVTLAQSQASWVLDIPAGPSFICNDGPAATKGGEDDAPLTPPPTPPLANRSLPKTKSKQAASKVQHKRDKRGGKSAGSMKTQSTPTPPLSGGTGSPTGSSDDLDDFFATLSCSPVAPPNARDLIAQLRGYLEPPSDLPLSISGKTWTAFVEILIRHVVLRVPSLANLALTGACSMAPLLNDPSATSLRSDELARLEKPASVQAFLDVLESRLTPAFVPDDLAAPAGGGDRDVELLWRALKFARGPTASESKEGKGKGKEPAEDGLLGVGVLADAIDNVYRNLNNDEDGEDAYVGVLGGRVWKTQKKAPQWPREAWDLFYQLVKRVEQKDTAGKKTKGGKGKKTVYIEEMERGWMYIKLPLDDPRSSVILDHLSTLPERFSILARRTVDDEITHSPSEPGESCAAGRGCTCCSESDLWLNRVRSGLTPVERKAARWTTTTYFPRDSVLSSLLKSSSPELRFQDTPFADSLDAVILDATPLTSSTHDKWTNFADSVAEAVLQARDCATIGELIFREKSAAAECGDMGEREWEEVHACAADGDRGPTGRSGSQKVVYVCEEGLTARNIFREE
;
A
#
# COMPACT_ATOMS: atom_id res chain seq x y z
N MET A 1 -3.39 -2.66 48.44
CA MET A 1 -3.12 -4.08 48.13
C MET A 1 -3.78 -4.38 46.79
N PRO A 2 -3.03 -4.56 45.69
CA PRO A 2 -3.60 -4.99 44.41
C PRO A 2 -4.21 -6.39 44.55
N SER A 3 -5.30 -6.66 43.83
CA SER A 3 -6.00 -7.95 43.91
C SER A 3 -5.06 -9.09 43.52
N HIS A 4 -4.86 -10.05 44.42
CA HIS A 4 -3.89 -11.16 44.30
C HIS A 4 -4.03 -12.06 43.05
N ASN A 5 -5.00 -11.79 42.16
CA ASN A 5 -5.30 -12.63 40.99
C ASN A 5 -5.28 -11.87 39.64
N SER A 6 -4.92 -10.59 39.57
CA SER A 6 -4.72 -9.89 38.27
C SER A 6 -3.34 -10.25 37.73
N LYS A 7 -3.27 -10.81 36.51
CA LYS A 7 -2.00 -11.12 35.83
C LYS A 7 -1.24 -9.87 35.37
N TRP A 8 -1.83 -8.68 35.48
CA TRP A 8 -1.28 -7.44 34.94
C TRP A 8 -0.74 -6.57 36.06
N CYS A 9 0.43 -5.96 35.86
CA CYS A 9 0.95 -4.98 36.82
C CYS A 9 0.18 -3.65 36.69
N LYS A 10 0.22 -2.80 37.73
CA LYS A 10 -0.48 -1.51 37.76
C LYS A 10 -0.23 -0.63 36.52
N VAL A 11 1.00 -0.65 36.00
CA VAL A 11 1.37 0.12 34.80
C VAL A 11 0.59 -0.34 33.56
N HIS A 12 0.41 -1.66 33.40
CA HIS A 12 -0.38 -2.20 32.28
C HIS A 12 -1.87 -1.90 32.44
N GLU A 13 -2.40 -1.94 33.67
CA GLU A 13 -3.79 -1.55 33.94
C GLU A 13 -4.04 -0.07 33.61
N GLU A 14 -3.10 0.82 33.98
CA GLU A 14 -3.16 2.25 33.65
C GLU A 14 -3.05 2.50 32.14
N LEU A 15 -2.13 1.83 31.44
CA LEU A 15 -1.98 1.95 30.00
C LEU A 15 -3.24 1.45 29.25
N GLN A 16 -3.78 0.30 29.66
CA GLN A 16 -5.03 -0.22 29.12
C GLN A 16 -6.15 0.79 29.30
N ALA A 17 -6.33 1.35 30.51
CA ALA A 17 -7.36 2.34 30.78
C ALA A 17 -7.19 3.60 29.92
N LYS A 18 -5.96 4.09 29.71
CA LYS A 18 -5.64 5.23 28.85
C LYS A 18 -6.00 4.96 27.38
N LEU A 19 -5.55 3.84 26.82
CA LEU A 19 -5.82 3.47 25.42
C LEU A 19 -7.31 3.17 25.20
N LEU A 20 -7.96 2.49 26.15
CA LEU A 20 -9.40 2.22 26.15
C LEU A 20 -10.22 3.51 26.10
N LYS A 21 -9.88 4.47 26.96
CA LYS A 21 -10.53 5.79 26.99
C LYS A 21 -10.31 6.55 25.69
N SER A 22 -9.10 6.49 25.13
CA SER A 22 -8.74 7.16 23.88
C SER A 22 -9.57 6.63 22.70
N TYR A 23 -9.56 5.32 22.45
CA TYR A 23 -10.27 4.77 21.29
C TYR A 23 -11.79 4.89 21.43
N LYS A 24 -12.35 4.76 22.65
CA LYS A 24 -13.79 4.98 22.89
C LYS A 24 -14.20 6.42 22.60
N ARG A 25 -13.42 7.41 23.06
CA ARG A 25 -13.68 8.83 22.76
C ARG A 25 -13.64 9.10 21.26
N LEU A 26 -12.67 8.53 20.54
CA LEU A 26 -12.57 8.68 19.08
C LEU A 26 -13.72 7.98 18.36
N THR A 27 -14.13 6.79 18.81
CA THR A 27 -15.28 6.06 18.26
C THR A 27 -16.55 6.90 18.37
N ILE A 28 -16.84 7.45 19.56
CA ILE A 28 -17.99 8.32 19.79
C ILE A 28 -17.92 9.57 18.91
N ALA A 29 -16.75 10.19 18.78
CA ALA A 29 -16.58 11.38 17.93
C ALA A 29 -16.79 11.07 16.43
N PHE A 30 -16.42 9.87 15.98
CA PHE A 30 -16.66 9.41 14.62
C PHE A 30 -18.15 9.12 14.36
N GLU A 31 -18.82 8.43 15.30
CA GLU A 31 -20.25 8.11 15.21
C GLU A 31 -21.14 9.35 15.35
N ALA A 32 -20.70 10.36 16.12
CA ALA A 32 -21.40 11.62 16.31
C ALA A 32 -21.13 12.64 15.18
N HIS A 33 -20.34 12.30 14.17
CA HIS A 33 -20.12 13.19 13.03
C HIS A 33 -21.42 13.36 12.24
N ASP A 34 -21.76 14.61 11.90
CA ASP A 34 -22.99 14.91 11.18
C ASP A 34 -22.86 14.57 9.70
N ASP A 35 -23.40 13.43 9.28
CA ASP A 35 -23.34 13.00 7.88
C ASP A 35 -24.19 13.85 6.93
N SER A 36 -25.08 14.72 7.45
CA SER A 36 -25.87 15.62 6.61
C SER A 36 -25.04 16.76 6.00
N VAL A 37 -23.88 17.08 6.57
CA VAL A 37 -22.95 18.07 6.02
C VAL A 37 -22.04 17.51 4.92
N LEU A 38 -22.09 16.20 4.67
CA LEU A 38 -21.32 15.54 3.61
C LEU A 38 -22.08 15.56 2.27
N PRO A 39 -21.38 15.45 1.13
CA PRO A 39 -22.05 15.24 -0.14
C PRO A 39 -22.78 13.89 -0.15
N ALA A 40 -23.99 13.89 -0.72
CA ALA A 40 -24.80 12.67 -0.82
C ALA A 40 -24.16 11.62 -1.74
N SER A 41 -23.49 12.07 -2.80
CA SER A 41 -22.82 11.22 -3.79
C SER A 41 -21.71 11.96 -4.51
N VAL A 42 -20.90 11.21 -5.27
CA VAL A 42 -19.89 11.79 -6.18
C VAL A 42 -20.55 12.63 -7.29
N ASP A 43 -21.72 12.21 -7.78
CA ASP A 43 -22.47 12.95 -8.80
C ASP A 43 -22.97 14.30 -8.25
N ALA A 44 -23.38 14.34 -6.97
CA ALA A 44 -23.76 15.59 -6.31
C ALA A 44 -22.58 16.57 -6.21
N ILE A 45 -21.35 16.07 -6.09
CA ILE A 45 -20.13 16.88 -6.13
C ILE A 45 -19.95 17.48 -7.53
N PHE A 46 -20.00 16.66 -8.59
CA PHE A 46 -19.82 17.14 -9.97
C PHE A 46 -20.95 18.06 -10.46
N ALA A 47 -22.17 17.91 -9.92
CA ALA A 47 -23.28 18.81 -10.22
C ALA A 47 -23.15 20.19 -9.53
N GLN A 48 -22.30 20.31 -8.51
CA GLN A 48 -22.18 21.54 -7.73
C GLN A 48 -21.25 22.55 -8.41
N GLN A 49 -21.74 23.78 -8.59
CA GLN A 49 -21.01 24.89 -9.20
C GLN A 49 -20.60 25.96 -8.17
N ASP A 50 -21.12 25.89 -6.94
CA ASP A 50 -20.80 26.83 -5.87
C ASP A 50 -19.50 26.45 -5.13
N LEU A 51 -18.43 27.24 -5.32
CA LEU A 51 -17.13 27.04 -4.67
C LEU A 51 -17.21 27.05 -3.13
N PRO A 52 -17.90 28.00 -2.48
CA PRO A 52 -18.17 27.95 -1.04
C PRO A 52 -18.76 26.60 -0.56
N GLN A 53 -19.74 26.05 -1.26
CA GLN A 53 -20.31 24.76 -0.90
C GLN A 53 -19.33 23.59 -1.10
N LEU A 54 -18.57 23.57 -2.21
CA LEU A 54 -17.51 22.59 -2.44
C LEU A 54 -16.44 22.63 -1.33
N ARG A 55 -16.08 23.84 -0.87
CA ARG A 55 -15.15 24.04 0.24
C ARG A 55 -15.68 23.46 1.55
N ARG A 56 -16.95 23.73 1.88
CA ARG A 56 -17.61 23.16 3.09
C ARG A 56 -17.62 21.63 3.04
N TRP A 57 -17.98 21.04 1.91
CA TRP A 57 -17.94 19.58 1.72
C TRP A 57 -16.53 19.01 1.84
N SER A 58 -15.52 19.73 1.35
CA SER A 58 -14.11 19.33 1.47
C SER A 58 -13.66 19.33 2.93
N GLU A 59 -13.96 20.39 3.67
CA GLU A 59 -13.64 20.49 5.10
C GLU A 59 -14.33 19.40 5.92
N ALA A 60 -15.63 19.17 5.70
CA ALA A 60 -16.39 18.10 6.36
C ALA A 60 -15.83 16.71 6.03
N SER A 61 -15.55 16.42 4.75
CA SER A 61 -15.00 15.14 4.31
C SER A 61 -13.60 14.89 4.90
N ARG A 62 -12.73 15.90 4.96
CA ARG A 62 -11.40 15.79 5.61
C ARG A 62 -11.53 15.53 7.10
N ALA A 63 -12.47 16.19 7.78
CA ALA A 63 -12.71 15.99 9.20
C ALA A 63 -13.15 14.56 9.51
N LYS A 64 -14.14 14.01 8.76
CA LYS A 64 -14.59 12.62 8.94
C LYS A 64 -13.50 11.61 8.57
N TRP A 65 -12.79 11.82 7.47
CA TRP A 65 -11.66 10.96 7.06
C TRP A 65 -10.57 10.89 8.13
N SER A 66 -10.17 12.04 8.69
CA SER A 66 -9.18 12.11 9.76
C SER A 66 -9.64 11.38 11.02
N LEU A 67 -10.91 11.55 11.41
CA LEU A 67 -11.51 10.79 12.52
C LEU A 67 -11.49 9.28 12.27
N ALA A 68 -11.88 8.83 11.07
CA ALA A 68 -11.88 7.42 10.69
C ALA A 68 -10.48 6.79 10.86
N ARG A 69 -9.43 7.43 10.31
CA ARG A 69 -8.04 6.96 10.45
C ARG A 69 -7.60 6.88 11.91
N ARG A 70 -7.91 7.89 12.71
CA ARG A 70 -7.57 7.91 14.14
C ARG A 70 -8.28 6.81 14.93
N VAL A 71 -9.54 6.52 14.60
CA VAL A 71 -10.30 5.41 15.20
C VAL A 71 -9.63 4.07 14.87
N ILE A 72 -9.29 3.83 13.59
CA ILE A 72 -8.63 2.59 13.16
C ILE A 72 -7.32 2.37 13.93
N VAL A 73 -6.44 3.39 13.97
CA VAL A 73 -5.15 3.28 14.67
C VAL A 73 -5.33 3.05 16.16
N ALA A 74 -6.12 3.87 16.84
CA ALA A 74 -6.31 3.76 18.29
C ALA A 74 -6.95 2.41 18.71
N ARG A 75 -7.85 1.88 17.87
CA ARG A 75 -8.47 0.57 18.11
C ARG A 75 -7.47 -0.56 17.87
N ALA A 76 -6.71 -0.52 16.77
CA ALA A 76 -5.69 -1.51 16.44
C ALA A 76 -4.60 -1.56 17.52
N GLU A 77 -4.11 -0.41 17.98
CA GLU A 77 -3.12 -0.31 19.05
C GLU A 77 -3.61 -0.97 20.35
N HIS A 78 -4.81 -0.59 20.82
CA HIS A 78 -5.38 -1.18 22.04
C HIS A 78 -5.61 -2.70 21.90
N HIS A 79 -6.16 -3.17 20.78
CA HIS A 79 -6.52 -4.59 20.65
C HIS A 79 -5.32 -5.48 20.30
N ALA A 80 -4.32 -4.98 19.58
CA ALA A 80 -3.07 -5.69 19.37
C ALA A 80 -2.32 -5.92 20.70
N GLN A 81 -2.26 -4.88 21.55
CA GLN A 81 -1.54 -4.97 22.83
C GLN A 81 -2.24 -5.86 23.86
N PHE A 82 -3.57 -5.80 23.96
CA PHE A 82 -4.30 -6.41 25.07
C PHE A 82 -5.18 -7.61 24.69
N TYR A 83 -5.48 -7.80 23.40
CA TYR A 83 -6.48 -8.77 22.92
C TYR A 83 -6.04 -9.54 21.67
N ALA A 84 -4.73 -9.65 21.40
CA ALA A 84 -4.18 -10.38 20.25
C ALA A 84 -4.81 -9.98 18.90
N GLY A 85 -5.15 -8.70 18.74
CA GLY A 85 -5.79 -8.16 17.53
C GLY A 85 -7.31 -7.99 17.64
N GLY A 86 -7.94 -8.46 18.71
CA GLY A 86 -9.37 -8.33 18.96
C GLY A 86 -10.19 -9.51 18.46
N ASP A 87 -11.49 -9.49 18.75
CA ASP A 87 -12.45 -10.49 18.30
C ASP A 87 -12.97 -10.18 16.88
N TRP A 88 -13.81 -11.07 16.34
CA TRP A 88 -14.40 -10.87 15.02
C TRP A 88 -15.24 -9.58 14.93
N GLY A 89 -15.93 -9.20 16.00
CA GLY A 89 -16.72 -7.96 16.06
C GLY A 89 -15.84 -6.71 15.95
N HIS A 90 -14.66 -6.72 16.59
CA HIS A 90 -13.66 -5.68 16.42
C HIS A 90 -13.19 -5.56 14.97
N CYS A 91 -12.82 -6.69 14.35
CA CYS A 91 -12.37 -6.73 12.96
C CYS A 91 -13.44 -6.18 12.01
N LEU A 92 -14.70 -6.59 12.18
CA LEU A 92 -15.83 -6.12 11.37
C LEU A 92 -16.05 -4.60 11.54
N PHE A 93 -15.95 -4.08 12.76
CA PHE A 93 -16.06 -2.64 13.01
C PHE A 93 -14.93 -1.86 12.33
N VAL A 94 -13.69 -2.31 12.45
CA VAL A 94 -12.54 -1.67 11.81
C VAL A 94 -12.71 -1.66 10.28
N GLU A 95 -13.22 -2.74 9.70
CA GLU A 95 -13.49 -2.82 8.26
C GLU A 95 -14.60 -1.87 7.81
N THR A 96 -15.62 -1.68 8.64
CA THR A 96 -16.67 -0.68 8.41
C THR A 96 -16.09 0.74 8.39
N VAL A 97 -15.20 1.07 9.34
CA VAL A 97 -14.53 2.38 9.40
C VAL A 97 -13.58 2.57 8.22
N ARG A 98 -12.88 1.52 7.77
CA ARG A 98 -12.04 1.57 6.54
C ARG A 98 -12.87 1.85 5.30
N THR A 99 -14.03 1.21 5.18
CA THR A 99 -14.97 1.43 4.06
C THR A 99 -15.42 2.90 4.01
N GLU A 100 -15.76 3.49 5.17
CA GLU A 100 -16.10 4.91 5.27
C GLU A 100 -14.90 5.83 4.98
N SER A 101 -13.68 5.48 5.45
CA SER A 101 -12.46 6.22 5.10
C SER A 101 -12.23 6.25 3.59
N ALA A 102 -12.33 5.10 2.92
CA ALA A 102 -12.20 5.00 1.46
C ALA A 102 -13.31 5.74 0.71
N ARG A 103 -14.51 5.84 1.28
CA ARG A 103 -15.59 6.69 0.77
C ARG A 103 -15.24 8.17 0.85
N MET A 104 -14.69 8.64 1.98
CA MET A 104 -14.28 10.04 2.14
C MET A 104 -13.13 10.41 1.18
N GLU A 105 -12.16 9.51 0.95
CA GLU A 105 -11.09 9.75 -0.04
C GLU A 105 -11.64 9.93 -1.46
N ARG A 106 -12.64 9.13 -1.84
CA ARG A 106 -13.33 9.30 -3.12
C ARG A 106 -14.02 10.67 -3.22
N PHE A 107 -14.66 11.13 -2.14
CA PHE A 107 -15.24 12.47 -2.09
C PHE A 107 -14.19 13.57 -2.22
N LEU A 108 -13.07 13.48 -1.49
CA LEU A 108 -12.00 14.48 -1.54
C LEU A 108 -11.42 14.62 -2.95
N ARG A 109 -11.13 13.51 -3.64
CA ARG A 109 -10.65 13.55 -5.04
C ARG A 109 -11.66 14.18 -6.00
N ALA A 110 -12.95 13.88 -5.83
CA ALA A 110 -14.00 14.47 -6.65
C ALA A 110 -14.16 15.97 -6.37
N LEU A 111 -14.08 16.38 -5.10
CA LEU A 111 -14.16 17.78 -4.68
C LEU A 111 -13.00 18.60 -5.22
N ASP A 112 -11.77 18.09 -5.16
CA ASP A 112 -10.60 18.79 -5.69
C ASP A 112 -10.70 18.97 -7.22
N ARG A 113 -11.14 17.93 -7.95
CA ARG A 113 -11.38 18.01 -9.40
C ARG A 113 -12.46 19.02 -9.76
N GLN A 114 -13.59 18.98 -9.06
CA GLN A 114 -14.69 19.89 -9.33
C GLN A 114 -14.34 21.33 -8.97
N ALA A 115 -13.70 21.56 -7.83
CA ALA A 115 -13.26 22.90 -7.43
C ALA A 115 -12.28 23.49 -8.45
N TYR A 116 -11.38 22.66 -9.00
CA TYR A 116 -10.49 23.06 -10.08
C TYR A 116 -11.26 23.42 -11.36
N ALA A 117 -12.18 22.55 -11.80
CA ALA A 117 -13.00 22.80 -12.99
C ALA A 117 -13.85 24.07 -12.88
N VAL A 118 -14.50 24.30 -11.74
CA VAL A 118 -15.28 25.52 -11.48
C VAL A 118 -14.38 26.76 -11.49
N THR A 119 -13.19 26.67 -10.88
CA THR A 119 -12.22 27.78 -10.86
C THR A 119 -11.75 28.13 -12.28
N LEU A 120 -11.44 27.14 -13.11
CA LEU A 120 -11.08 27.34 -14.51
C LEU A 120 -12.23 27.93 -15.34
N ALA A 121 -13.46 27.48 -15.11
CA ALA A 121 -14.63 28.04 -15.77
C ALA A 121 -14.82 29.52 -15.38
N GLN A 122 -14.67 29.86 -14.10
CA GLN A 122 -14.76 31.24 -13.60
C GLN A 122 -13.64 32.15 -14.15
N SER A 123 -12.44 31.61 -14.39
CA SER A 123 -11.31 32.35 -14.96
C SER A 123 -11.27 32.33 -16.49
N GLN A 124 -12.29 31.78 -17.17
CA GLN A 124 -12.34 31.60 -18.63
C GLN A 124 -11.15 30.77 -19.17
N ALA A 125 -10.58 29.91 -18.34
CA ALA A 125 -9.47 29.01 -18.66
C ALA A 125 -9.90 27.54 -18.79
N SER A 126 -11.17 27.29 -19.13
CA SER A 126 -11.69 25.92 -19.29
C SER A 126 -10.95 25.11 -20.36
N TRP A 127 -10.37 25.80 -21.35
CA TRP A 127 -9.55 25.20 -22.42
C TRP A 127 -8.36 24.38 -21.90
N VAL A 128 -7.91 24.60 -20.66
CA VAL A 128 -6.85 23.81 -20.01
C VAL A 128 -7.29 22.36 -19.77
N LEU A 129 -8.59 22.13 -19.53
CA LEU A 129 -9.14 20.77 -19.39
C LEU A 129 -9.39 20.10 -20.74
N ASP A 130 -9.56 20.92 -21.78
CA ASP A 130 -9.83 20.47 -23.15
C ASP A 130 -8.56 20.12 -23.92
N ILE A 131 -7.37 20.20 -23.29
CA ILE A 131 -6.13 19.72 -23.90
C ILE A 131 -6.34 18.22 -24.13
N PRO A 132 -6.58 17.77 -25.38
CA PRO A 132 -6.65 16.34 -25.65
C PRO A 132 -5.31 15.78 -25.20
N ALA A 133 -5.31 14.63 -24.52
CA ALA A 133 -4.07 13.96 -24.11
C ALA A 133 -3.13 13.95 -25.30
N GLY A 134 -2.20 14.92 -25.33
CA GLY A 134 -1.45 15.22 -26.53
C GLY A 134 -0.65 13.99 -26.89
N PRO A 135 -0.23 13.83 -28.16
CA PRO A 135 0.81 12.85 -28.46
C PRO A 135 1.93 13.10 -27.46
N SER A 136 2.29 12.06 -26.71
CA SER A 136 3.39 12.10 -25.74
C SER A 136 4.51 12.93 -26.35
N PHE A 137 4.91 14.02 -25.69
CA PHE A 137 6.10 14.76 -26.06
C PHE A 137 7.27 13.79 -25.88
N ILE A 138 7.54 13.02 -26.94
CA ILE A 138 8.81 12.36 -27.14
C ILE A 138 9.72 13.51 -27.53
N CYS A 139 10.42 14.07 -26.55
CA CYS A 139 11.62 14.84 -26.82
C CYS A 139 12.60 13.88 -27.50
N ASN A 140 12.53 13.80 -28.83
CA ASN A 140 13.55 13.19 -29.67
C ASN A 140 14.73 14.17 -29.74
N ASP A 141 15.40 14.38 -28.60
CA ASP A 141 16.75 14.94 -28.58
C ASP A 141 17.75 13.80 -28.81
N GLY A 142 17.72 13.27 -30.03
CA GLY A 142 18.80 12.48 -30.60
C GLY A 142 19.57 13.35 -31.59
N PRO A 143 20.91 13.40 -31.55
CA PRO A 143 21.68 14.27 -32.43
C PRO A 143 21.52 13.81 -33.88
N ALA A 144 20.89 14.65 -34.70
CA ALA A 144 20.87 14.48 -36.13
C ALA A 144 22.31 14.56 -36.66
N ALA A 145 22.69 13.54 -37.43
CA ALA A 145 23.98 13.43 -38.08
C ALA A 145 24.29 14.69 -38.92
N THR A 146 25.43 15.30 -38.63
CA THR A 146 26.07 16.34 -39.41
C THR A 146 26.44 15.83 -40.80
N LYS A 147 25.85 16.44 -41.84
CA LYS A 147 26.48 16.59 -43.15
C LYS A 147 26.65 18.08 -43.42
N GLY A 148 27.88 18.45 -43.78
CA GLY A 148 28.36 19.83 -43.82
C GLY A 148 27.88 20.68 -44.99
N GLY A 149 28.26 21.96 -44.87
CA GLY A 149 28.03 23.09 -45.78
C GLY A 149 27.93 24.35 -44.91
N GLU A 150 29.05 24.97 -44.54
CA GLU A 150 29.69 26.13 -45.19
C GLU A 150 28.85 27.43 -45.10
N ASP A 151 29.46 28.45 -44.48
CA ASP A 151 29.15 29.89 -44.43
C ASP A 151 27.82 30.39 -43.83
N ASP A 152 27.86 30.94 -42.61
CA ASP A 152 27.67 32.39 -42.35
C ASP A 152 27.74 32.77 -40.86
N ALA A 153 28.12 34.03 -40.61
CA ALA A 153 28.52 34.68 -39.36
C ALA A 153 27.45 34.75 -38.22
N PRO A 154 27.85 35.01 -36.95
CA PRO A 154 26.99 34.86 -35.79
C PRO A 154 26.10 36.08 -35.51
N LEU A 155 24.80 35.85 -35.31
CA LEU A 155 23.88 36.82 -34.72
C LEU A 155 23.79 36.61 -33.21
N THR A 156 24.13 37.67 -32.49
CA THR A 156 23.98 37.89 -31.04
C THR A 156 22.56 37.63 -30.52
N PRO A 157 22.40 37.10 -29.30
CA PRO A 157 21.09 37.06 -28.63
C PRO A 157 20.67 38.45 -28.11
N PRO A 158 19.36 38.76 -28.09
CA PRO A 158 18.84 40.03 -27.58
C PRO A 158 18.89 40.10 -26.03
N PRO A 159 18.91 41.34 -25.47
CA PRO A 159 19.20 41.57 -24.06
C PRO A 159 18.00 41.33 -23.12
N THR A 160 18.35 40.90 -21.92
CA THR A 160 17.55 40.74 -20.69
C THR A 160 16.69 41.97 -20.36
N PRO A 161 15.44 41.81 -19.88
CA PRO A 161 14.66 42.92 -19.33
C PRO A 161 15.12 43.31 -17.91
N PRO A 162 14.98 44.58 -17.51
CA PRO A 162 15.64 45.14 -16.32
C PRO A 162 14.89 44.87 -15.00
N LEU A 163 15.72 44.78 -13.94
CA LEU A 163 15.36 44.81 -12.52
C LEU A 163 14.46 46.01 -12.17
N ALA A 164 13.27 45.74 -11.65
CA ALA A 164 12.41 46.73 -11.03
C ALA A 164 12.56 46.71 -9.50
N ASN A 165 13.45 47.56 -9.00
CA ASN A 165 13.39 48.08 -7.64
C ASN A 165 12.14 48.97 -7.50
N ARG A 166 11.21 48.64 -6.61
CA ARG A 166 10.32 49.64 -6.01
C ARG A 166 9.82 49.21 -4.63
N SER A 167 10.39 49.90 -3.64
CA SER A 167 9.92 50.06 -2.27
C SER A 167 8.43 50.42 -2.21
N LEU A 168 7.65 49.63 -1.46
CA LEU A 168 6.28 49.97 -1.04
C LEU A 168 6.28 50.56 0.39
N PRO A 169 5.43 51.56 0.68
CA PRO A 169 5.44 52.27 1.95
C PRO A 169 4.69 51.53 3.07
N LYS A 170 5.28 51.58 4.27
CA LYS A 170 4.70 51.15 5.54
C LYS A 170 3.51 52.05 5.92
N THR A 171 2.29 51.51 5.89
CA THR A 171 1.13 52.15 6.54
C THR A 171 0.88 51.56 7.91
N LYS A 172 1.00 52.42 8.92
CA LYS A 172 0.69 52.16 10.34
C LYS A 172 -0.82 51.97 10.52
N SER A 173 -1.28 50.81 10.96
CA SER A 173 -2.64 50.66 11.51
C SER A 173 -2.58 50.73 13.04
N LYS A 174 -3.12 51.83 13.58
CA LYS A 174 -3.30 52.06 15.01
C LYS A 174 -4.37 51.13 15.59
N GLN A 175 -4.10 50.71 16.81
CA GLN A 175 -5.03 50.14 17.76
C GLN A 175 -6.28 51.00 17.95
N ALA A 176 -7.44 50.37 18.04
CA ALA A 176 -8.56 50.89 18.81
C ALA A 176 -9.31 49.72 19.46
N ALA A 177 -9.21 49.67 20.78
CA ALA A 177 -10.01 48.83 21.65
C ALA A 177 -11.41 49.44 21.81
N SER A 178 -12.45 48.61 21.82
CA SER A 178 -13.69 48.95 22.53
C SER A 178 -14.41 47.69 23.02
N LYS A 179 -14.39 47.52 24.34
CA LYS A 179 -15.36 46.76 25.13
C LYS A 179 -16.77 47.32 24.91
N VAL A 180 -17.79 46.47 24.74
CA VAL A 180 -19.13 46.66 25.34
C VAL A 180 -19.78 45.30 25.63
N GLN A 181 -20.33 45.18 26.84
CA GLN A 181 -21.05 44.05 27.44
C GLN A 181 -22.55 44.00 27.07
N HIS A 182 -23.14 42.82 27.32
CA HIS A 182 -24.58 42.51 27.52
C HIS A 182 -25.48 42.68 26.28
N LYS A 183 -26.42 41.78 25.95
CA LYS A 183 -27.54 41.34 26.79
C LYS A 183 -28.28 40.14 26.16
N ARG A 184 -28.84 39.35 27.06
CA ARG A 184 -29.71 38.18 26.96
C ARG A 184 -31.09 38.52 26.38
N ASP A 185 -31.69 37.64 25.56
CA ASP A 185 -33.13 37.28 25.44
C ASP A 185 -33.28 36.37 24.19
N LYS A 186 -33.76 35.11 24.21
CA LYS A 186 -35.01 34.48 24.68
C LYS A 186 -36.23 34.75 23.77
N ARG A 187 -36.47 33.84 22.81
CA ARG A 187 -37.76 33.36 22.21
C ARG A 187 -37.40 32.52 20.98
N GLY A 188 -37.85 31.28 20.75
CA GLY A 188 -39.17 30.71 20.99
C GLY A 188 -40.00 30.86 19.73
N GLY A 189 -40.09 29.81 18.89
CA GLY A 189 -40.89 29.84 17.66
C GLY A 189 -40.89 28.52 16.91
N LYS A 190 -41.83 27.64 17.25
CA LYS A 190 -42.28 26.50 16.45
C LYS A 190 -43.10 27.01 15.26
N SER A 191 -42.95 26.42 14.08
CA SER A 191 -44.07 26.28 13.13
C SER A 191 -43.84 25.12 12.16
N ALA A 192 -44.81 24.22 12.18
CA ALA A 192 -45.01 23.14 11.21
C ALA A 192 -45.79 23.65 9.98
N GLY A 193 -45.72 22.89 8.90
CA GLY A 193 -46.54 23.01 7.68
C GLY A 193 -45.75 22.41 6.51
N SER A 194 -45.92 21.15 6.09
CA SER A 194 -47.09 20.40 5.64
C SER A 194 -47.70 20.90 4.33
N MET A 195 -47.83 19.95 3.39
CA MET A 195 -48.54 19.95 2.09
C MET A 195 -47.83 20.56 0.88
N LYS A 196 -47.98 20.08 -0.36
CA LYS A 196 -48.35 18.79 -1.01
C LYS A 196 -48.30 19.12 -2.52
N THR A 197 -47.74 18.23 -3.35
CA THR A 197 -48.07 17.94 -4.77
C THR A 197 -48.46 19.07 -5.74
N GLN A 198 -47.79 19.14 -6.91
CA GLN A 198 -48.47 18.94 -8.21
C GLN A 198 -47.51 18.85 -9.41
N SER A 199 -48.03 18.16 -10.42
CA SER A 199 -47.49 17.60 -11.65
C SER A 199 -47.32 18.59 -12.82
N THR A 200 -46.43 18.21 -13.75
CA THR A 200 -46.36 18.36 -15.23
C THR A 200 -47.52 19.08 -15.96
N PRO A 201 -47.29 19.78 -17.10
CA PRO A 201 -46.94 19.08 -18.36
C PRO A 201 -46.05 19.80 -19.40
N THR A 202 -45.49 18.99 -20.31
CA THR A 202 -44.95 19.29 -21.65
C THR A 202 -46.02 19.94 -22.56
N PRO A 203 -45.67 20.61 -23.68
CA PRO A 203 -45.65 19.92 -25.01
C PRO A 203 -44.66 20.61 -26.04
N PRO A 204 -44.78 20.49 -27.39
CA PRO A 204 -43.78 19.81 -28.25
C PRO A 204 -43.37 20.57 -29.55
N LEU A 205 -42.75 19.84 -30.50
CA LEU A 205 -42.58 20.10 -31.97
C LEU A 205 -41.40 21.01 -32.38
N SER A 206 -40.75 20.90 -33.55
CA SER A 206 -40.51 19.90 -34.61
C SER A 206 -39.74 20.60 -35.76
N GLY A 207 -38.98 19.84 -36.55
CA GLY A 207 -38.52 20.18 -37.92
C GLY A 207 -37.12 20.81 -37.98
N GLY A 208 -36.09 20.18 -38.57
CA GLY A 208 -35.92 19.88 -40.01
C GLY A 208 -34.90 20.90 -40.56
N THR A 209 -33.88 20.66 -41.39
CA THR A 209 -33.56 19.68 -42.45
C THR A 209 -32.13 20.02 -42.96
N GLY A 210 -31.35 19.06 -43.49
CA GLY A 210 -30.30 19.37 -44.50
C GLY A 210 -28.99 18.56 -44.48
N SER A 211 -28.94 17.50 -45.30
CA SER A 211 -27.82 16.77 -45.96
C SER A 211 -26.44 17.45 -46.17
N PRO A 212 -25.42 16.76 -46.77
CA PRO A 212 -24.98 15.35 -46.71
C PRO A 212 -23.44 15.23 -46.51
N THR A 213 -22.87 14.02 -46.33
CA THR A 213 -21.63 13.51 -47.00
C THR A 213 -20.97 12.36 -46.22
N GLY A 214 -20.50 11.35 -46.97
CA GLY A 214 -19.29 10.60 -46.66
C GLY A 214 -19.43 9.34 -45.80
N SER A 215 -19.56 8.18 -46.45
CA SER A 215 -19.44 6.85 -45.86
C SER A 215 -18.09 6.65 -45.15
N SER A 216 -18.13 6.25 -43.88
CA SER A 216 -16.99 5.85 -43.05
C SER A 216 -17.41 4.64 -42.20
N ASP A 217 -17.75 3.53 -42.85
CA ASP A 217 -18.16 2.28 -42.19
C ASP A 217 -16.99 1.32 -41.90
N ASP A 218 -15.74 1.79 -41.85
CA ASP A 218 -14.55 0.93 -41.59
C ASP A 218 -13.94 1.06 -40.18
N LEU A 219 -14.49 1.92 -39.31
CA LEU A 219 -13.95 2.15 -37.96
C LEU A 219 -14.73 1.45 -36.83
N ASP A 220 -16.04 1.25 -36.99
CA ASP A 220 -16.85 0.57 -35.97
C ASP A 220 -16.63 -0.96 -35.96
N ASP A 221 -16.23 -1.56 -37.08
CA ASP A 221 -15.87 -2.98 -37.16
C ASP A 221 -14.49 -3.29 -36.53
N PHE A 222 -13.62 -2.29 -36.42
CA PHE A 222 -12.31 -2.42 -35.77
C PHE A 222 -12.41 -2.43 -34.24
N PHE A 223 -13.31 -1.65 -33.64
CA PHE A 223 -13.54 -1.70 -32.19
C PHE A 223 -14.44 -2.87 -31.77
N ALA A 224 -15.30 -3.36 -32.67
CA ALA A 224 -16.01 -4.62 -32.46
C ALA A 224 -15.05 -5.83 -32.40
N THR A 225 -13.92 -5.80 -33.11
CA THR A 225 -12.88 -6.86 -33.09
C THR A 225 -11.86 -6.73 -31.94
N LEU A 226 -11.84 -5.60 -31.22
CA LEU A 226 -11.04 -5.36 -30.01
C LEU A 226 -11.78 -5.67 -28.71
N SER A 227 -13.08 -5.97 -28.78
CA SER A 227 -13.78 -6.60 -27.67
C SER A 227 -13.21 -8.00 -27.48
N CYS A 228 -12.41 -8.19 -26.42
CA CYS A 228 -12.12 -9.54 -25.92
C CYS A 228 -13.45 -10.24 -25.76
N SER A 229 -13.78 -11.15 -26.68
CA SER A 229 -14.84 -12.12 -26.47
C SER A 229 -14.58 -12.71 -25.09
N PRO A 230 -15.57 -12.71 -24.17
CA PRO A 230 -15.37 -13.29 -22.84
C PRO A 230 -14.79 -14.68 -23.06
N VAL A 231 -13.56 -14.89 -22.60
CA VAL A 231 -12.95 -16.21 -22.65
C VAL A 231 -13.91 -17.07 -21.84
N ALA A 232 -14.56 -18.02 -22.51
CA ALA A 232 -15.51 -18.91 -21.86
C ALA A 232 -14.83 -19.47 -20.60
N PRO A 233 -15.54 -19.51 -19.45
CA PRO A 233 -14.96 -20.05 -18.23
C PRO A 233 -14.35 -21.42 -18.54
N PRO A 234 -13.12 -21.70 -18.06
CA PRO A 234 -12.48 -22.97 -18.30
C PRO A 234 -13.41 -24.11 -17.88
N ASN A 235 -13.50 -25.16 -18.69
CA ASN A 235 -14.35 -26.32 -18.43
C ASN A 235 -14.05 -26.87 -17.03
N ALA A 236 -15.08 -27.14 -16.23
CA ALA A 236 -14.92 -27.64 -14.86
C ALA A 236 -14.06 -28.91 -14.79
N ARG A 237 -14.08 -29.77 -15.80
CA ARG A 237 -13.20 -30.95 -15.86
C ARG A 237 -11.73 -30.58 -16.01
N ASP A 238 -11.42 -29.57 -16.82
CA ASP A 238 -10.06 -29.06 -16.99
C ASP A 238 -9.55 -28.44 -15.68
N LEU A 239 -10.43 -27.76 -14.94
CA LEU A 239 -10.10 -27.21 -13.62
C LEU A 239 -9.79 -28.31 -12.61
N ILE A 240 -10.57 -29.40 -12.56
CA ILE A 240 -10.26 -30.55 -11.69
C ILE A 240 -8.93 -31.19 -12.09
N ALA A 241 -8.68 -31.39 -13.39
CA ALA A 241 -7.40 -31.93 -13.86
C ALA A 241 -6.23 -31.02 -13.46
N GLN A 242 -6.41 -29.71 -13.54
CA GLN A 242 -5.40 -28.74 -13.10
C GLN A 242 -5.17 -28.77 -11.58
N LEU A 243 -6.22 -28.91 -10.78
CA LEU A 243 -6.12 -29.08 -9.32
C LEU A 243 -5.36 -30.36 -8.94
N ARG A 244 -5.61 -31.47 -9.67
CA ARG A 244 -4.82 -32.71 -9.51
C ARG A 244 -3.35 -32.50 -9.89
N GLY A 245 -3.08 -31.74 -10.96
CA GLY A 245 -1.72 -31.39 -11.34
C GLY A 245 -0.96 -30.60 -10.27
N TYR A 246 -1.63 -29.76 -9.47
CA TYR A 246 -0.97 -29.06 -8.35
C TYR A 246 -0.59 -29.98 -7.18
N LEU A 247 -1.26 -31.12 -7.02
CA LEU A 247 -0.90 -32.11 -5.99
C LEU A 247 0.40 -32.85 -6.33
N GLU A 248 0.78 -32.88 -7.60
CA GLU A 248 2.06 -33.42 -8.06
C GLU A 248 3.19 -32.38 -7.85
N PRO A 249 4.32 -32.77 -7.22
CA PRO A 249 5.45 -31.88 -7.05
C PRO A 249 6.03 -31.44 -8.40
N PRO A 250 6.25 -30.13 -8.63
CA PRO A 250 6.84 -29.67 -9.87
C PRO A 250 8.31 -30.14 -9.96
N SER A 251 8.79 -30.38 -11.18
CA SER A 251 10.16 -30.88 -11.41
C SER A 251 11.25 -29.88 -11.02
N ASP A 252 10.92 -28.59 -10.93
CA ASP A 252 11.82 -27.50 -10.54
C ASP A 252 11.71 -27.11 -9.07
N LEU A 253 11.14 -27.98 -8.23
CA LEU A 253 11.06 -27.76 -6.79
C LEU A 253 12.47 -27.59 -6.19
N PRO A 254 12.72 -26.57 -5.34
CA PRO A 254 13.98 -26.41 -4.63
C PRO A 254 14.38 -27.70 -3.91
N LEU A 255 15.68 -28.04 -3.93
CA LEU A 255 16.20 -29.25 -3.28
C LEU A 255 15.91 -29.31 -1.77
N SER A 256 15.64 -28.16 -1.15
CA SER A 256 15.24 -28.01 0.25
C SER A 256 13.82 -28.52 0.52
N ILE A 257 12.94 -28.56 -0.49
CA ILE A 257 11.53 -28.94 -0.32
C ILE A 257 11.35 -30.36 -0.87
N SER A 258 10.97 -31.29 0.01
CA SER A 258 10.63 -32.64 -0.43
C SER A 258 9.29 -32.65 -1.19
N GLY A 259 9.12 -33.56 -2.15
CA GLY A 259 7.84 -33.74 -2.84
C GLY A 259 6.67 -34.01 -1.88
N LYS A 260 6.92 -34.72 -0.77
CA LYS A 260 5.91 -34.95 0.28
C LYS A 260 5.49 -33.64 0.97
N THR A 261 6.45 -32.76 1.24
CA THR A 261 6.19 -31.45 1.86
C THR A 261 5.33 -30.58 0.93
N TRP A 262 5.63 -30.59 -0.38
CA TRP A 262 4.82 -29.90 -1.38
C TRP A 262 3.37 -30.40 -1.42
N THR A 263 3.18 -31.72 -1.57
CA THR A 263 1.83 -32.29 -1.64
C THR A 263 1.04 -31.99 -0.35
N ALA A 264 1.65 -32.16 0.83
CA ALA A 264 1.02 -31.82 2.10
C ALA A 264 0.61 -30.34 2.18
N PHE A 265 1.46 -29.45 1.69
CA PHE A 265 1.19 -28.02 1.63
C PHE A 265 -0.03 -27.70 0.75
N VAL A 266 -0.06 -28.22 -0.48
CA VAL A 266 -1.18 -27.99 -1.42
C VAL A 266 -2.48 -28.56 -0.87
N GLU A 267 -2.46 -29.74 -0.27
CA GLU A 267 -3.65 -30.30 0.36
C GLU A 267 -4.16 -29.44 1.53
N ILE A 268 -3.25 -28.88 2.34
CA ILE A 268 -3.63 -27.99 3.45
C ILE A 268 -4.25 -26.69 2.93
N LEU A 269 -3.74 -26.12 1.83
CA LEU A 269 -4.36 -24.97 1.18
C LEU A 269 -5.78 -25.28 0.72
N ILE A 270 -5.98 -26.43 0.07
CA ILE A 270 -7.32 -26.85 -0.38
C ILE A 270 -8.25 -27.02 0.82
N ARG A 271 -7.80 -27.63 1.92
CA ARG A 271 -8.59 -27.77 3.15
C ARG A 271 -9.00 -26.41 3.74
N HIS A 272 -8.07 -25.45 3.79
CA HIS A 272 -8.36 -24.08 4.24
C HIS A 272 -9.40 -23.40 3.36
N VAL A 273 -9.30 -23.54 2.04
CA VAL A 273 -10.28 -22.95 1.11
C VAL A 273 -11.64 -23.62 1.23
N VAL A 274 -11.70 -24.96 1.27
CA VAL A 274 -12.94 -25.72 1.44
C VAL A 274 -13.67 -25.30 2.72
N LEU A 275 -12.95 -25.09 3.82
CA LEU A 275 -13.53 -24.61 5.08
C LEU A 275 -14.08 -23.19 5.01
N ARG A 276 -13.54 -22.33 4.14
CA ARG A 276 -13.97 -20.92 4.01
C ARG A 276 -15.09 -20.71 3.00
N VAL A 277 -15.38 -21.71 2.15
CA VAL A 277 -16.48 -21.66 1.18
C VAL A 277 -17.64 -22.54 1.70
N PRO A 278 -18.75 -21.94 2.17
CA PRO A 278 -19.81 -22.70 2.86
C PRO A 278 -20.39 -23.89 2.08
N SER A 279 -20.57 -23.78 0.76
CA SER A 279 -21.08 -24.88 -0.07
C SER A 279 -20.11 -26.06 -0.11
N LEU A 280 -18.81 -25.79 -0.24
CA LEU A 280 -17.75 -26.80 -0.24
C LEU A 280 -17.55 -27.40 1.14
N ALA A 281 -17.60 -26.59 2.20
CA ALA A 281 -17.53 -27.05 3.57
C ALA A 281 -18.66 -28.03 3.88
N ASN A 282 -19.89 -27.72 3.48
CA ASN A 282 -21.02 -28.62 3.62
C ASN A 282 -20.77 -29.93 2.87
N LEU A 283 -20.40 -29.86 1.59
CA LEU A 283 -20.10 -31.05 0.78
C LEU A 283 -19.00 -31.94 1.42
N ALA A 284 -17.95 -31.33 1.97
CA ALA A 284 -16.84 -32.03 2.61
C ALA A 284 -17.16 -32.58 4.02
N LEU A 285 -18.11 -31.99 4.74
CA LEU A 285 -18.44 -32.36 6.12
C LEU A 285 -19.63 -33.31 6.22
N THR A 286 -20.66 -33.14 5.38
CA THR A 286 -21.89 -33.94 5.42
C THR A 286 -21.89 -35.12 4.47
N GLY A 287 -20.87 -35.24 3.60
CA GLY A 287 -20.91 -36.14 2.45
C GLY A 287 -21.97 -35.70 1.43
N ALA A 288 -22.16 -36.46 0.35
CA ALA A 288 -23.11 -36.12 -0.73
C ALA A 288 -24.61 -36.23 -0.33
N CYS A 289 -24.91 -36.40 0.96
CA CYS A 289 -26.26 -36.45 1.51
C CYS A 289 -26.89 -35.06 1.67
N SER A 290 -27.18 -34.40 0.55
CA SER A 290 -28.21 -33.35 0.48
C SER A 290 -29.25 -33.73 -0.57
N MET A 291 -29.75 -34.97 -0.49
CA MET A 291 -30.90 -35.48 -1.24
C MET A 291 -32.05 -35.84 -0.28
N ALA A 292 -32.15 -35.09 0.83
CA ALA A 292 -33.23 -35.24 1.81
C ALA A 292 -34.68 -35.11 1.27
N PRO A 293 -34.97 -34.46 0.11
CA PRO A 293 -36.35 -34.41 -0.38
C PRO A 293 -36.89 -35.73 -0.94
N LEU A 294 -36.03 -36.70 -1.29
CA LEU A 294 -36.46 -37.95 -1.95
C LEU A 294 -36.74 -39.10 -0.98
N LEU A 295 -36.37 -38.97 0.31
CA LEU A 295 -36.58 -40.01 1.32
C LEU A 295 -38.00 -40.00 1.94
N ASN A 296 -38.88 -39.10 1.50
CA ASN A 296 -40.28 -39.07 1.92
C ASN A 296 -41.21 -39.89 1.01
N ASP A 297 -40.68 -40.58 -0.01
CA ASP A 297 -41.46 -41.53 -0.81
C ASP A 297 -41.37 -42.94 -0.18
N PRO A 298 -42.46 -43.44 0.44
CA PRO A 298 -42.46 -44.77 1.07
C PRO A 298 -42.30 -45.92 0.06
N SER A 299 -42.34 -45.66 -1.25
CA SER A 299 -42.13 -46.67 -2.30
C SER A 299 -40.66 -46.96 -2.63
N ALA A 300 -39.71 -46.14 -2.15
CA ALA A 300 -38.27 -46.28 -2.46
C ALA A 300 -37.50 -47.26 -1.55
N THR A 301 -38.15 -48.29 -1.01
CA THR A 301 -37.61 -49.15 0.06
C THR A 301 -36.57 -50.21 -0.38
N SER A 302 -36.02 -50.15 -1.60
CA SER A 302 -35.03 -51.13 -2.09
C SER A 302 -33.72 -50.54 -2.61
N LEU A 303 -33.34 -49.32 -2.19
CA LEU A 303 -31.95 -48.86 -2.41
C LEU A 303 -31.03 -49.67 -1.50
N ARG A 304 -30.15 -50.47 -2.13
CA ARG A 304 -29.23 -51.42 -1.47
C ARG A 304 -28.33 -50.67 -0.47
N SER A 305 -28.07 -51.25 0.70
CA SER A 305 -27.10 -50.74 1.68
C SER A 305 -25.72 -50.43 1.09
N ASP A 306 -25.33 -51.10 -0.01
CA ASP A 306 -24.09 -50.82 -0.74
C ASP A 306 -24.05 -49.44 -1.42
N GLU A 307 -25.21 -48.84 -1.73
CA GLU A 307 -25.30 -47.51 -2.34
C GLU A 307 -25.25 -46.40 -1.28
N LEU A 308 -25.83 -46.65 -0.09
CA LEU A 308 -25.65 -45.75 1.06
C LEU A 308 -24.21 -45.78 1.61
N ALA A 309 -23.50 -46.90 1.49
CA ALA A 309 -22.10 -47.01 1.88
C ALA A 309 -21.13 -46.21 0.97
N ARG A 310 -21.57 -45.80 -0.24
CA ARG A 310 -20.77 -44.92 -1.12
C ARG A 310 -20.86 -43.43 -0.77
N LEU A 311 -21.63 -43.07 0.25
CA LEU A 311 -21.82 -41.69 0.71
C LEU A 311 -20.92 -41.34 1.91
N GLU A 312 -19.79 -42.03 2.05
CA GLU A 312 -18.80 -41.73 3.08
C GLU A 312 -18.19 -40.34 2.90
N LYS A 313 -17.90 -39.68 4.02
CA LYS A 313 -17.18 -38.40 4.05
C LYS A 313 -15.86 -38.59 3.30
N PRO A 314 -15.51 -37.71 2.33
CA PRO A 314 -14.27 -37.86 1.57
C PRO A 314 -13.07 -37.87 2.52
N ALA A 315 -12.31 -38.97 2.48
CA ALA A 315 -11.21 -39.24 3.38
C ALA A 315 -9.91 -38.53 2.98
N SER A 316 -9.86 -37.90 1.82
CA SER A 316 -8.68 -37.18 1.31
C SER A 316 -9.09 -36.04 0.37
N VAL A 317 -8.15 -35.16 0.04
CA VAL A 317 -8.36 -34.14 -0.99
C VAL A 317 -8.62 -34.78 -2.34
N GLN A 318 -7.95 -35.88 -2.67
CA GLN A 318 -8.18 -36.62 -3.91
C GLN A 318 -9.61 -37.17 -3.98
N ALA A 319 -10.09 -37.81 -2.90
CA ALA A 319 -11.47 -38.31 -2.83
C ALA A 319 -12.50 -37.17 -2.95
N PHE A 320 -12.19 -35.98 -2.42
CA PHE A 320 -13.04 -34.80 -2.59
C PHE A 320 -13.09 -34.31 -4.04
N LEU A 321 -11.95 -34.30 -4.75
CA LEU A 321 -11.92 -33.97 -6.17
C LEU A 321 -12.68 -35.01 -7.01
N ASP A 322 -12.61 -36.30 -6.64
CA ASP A 322 -13.39 -37.36 -7.29
C ASP A 322 -14.90 -37.16 -7.06
N VAL A 323 -15.31 -36.73 -5.86
CA VAL A 323 -16.71 -36.36 -5.57
C VAL A 323 -17.15 -35.18 -6.44
N LEU A 324 -16.33 -34.14 -6.58
CA LEU A 324 -16.64 -33.01 -7.47
C LEU A 324 -16.76 -33.46 -8.93
N GLU A 325 -15.84 -34.29 -9.42
CA GLU A 325 -15.86 -34.81 -10.80
C GLU A 325 -17.08 -35.70 -11.06
N SER A 326 -17.47 -36.53 -10.10
CA SER A 326 -18.68 -37.36 -10.22
C SER A 326 -19.94 -36.52 -10.40
N ARG A 327 -20.00 -35.32 -9.79
CA ARG A 327 -21.10 -34.36 -9.92
C ARG A 327 -21.08 -33.58 -11.25
N LEU A 328 -19.97 -33.60 -11.99
CA LEU A 328 -19.87 -33.07 -13.35
C LEU A 328 -20.39 -34.05 -14.41
N THR A 329 -20.49 -35.33 -14.06
CA THR A 329 -21.05 -36.32 -14.97
C THR A 329 -22.57 -36.21 -14.88
N PRO A 330 -23.29 -35.99 -15.99
CA PRO A 330 -24.74 -36.11 -15.96
C PRO A 330 -25.04 -37.55 -15.54
N ALA A 331 -25.42 -37.74 -14.28
CA ALA A 331 -25.98 -39.00 -13.84
C ALA A 331 -27.10 -39.34 -14.81
N PHE A 332 -27.22 -40.60 -15.20
CA PHE A 332 -28.31 -41.09 -16.02
C PHE A 332 -29.60 -40.93 -15.21
N VAL A 333 -30.17 -39.72 -15.21
CA VAL A 333 -31.44 -39.42 -14.56
C VAL A 333 -32.51 -39.90 -15.53
N PRO A 334 -33.36 -40.86 -15.15
CA PRO A 334 -34.52 -41.25 -15.96
C PRO A 334 -35.34 -40.00 -16.29
N ASP A 335 -35.82 -39.90 -17.53
CA ASP A 335 -36.33 -38.68 -18.21
C ASP A 335 -37.38 -37.82 -17.46
N ASP A 336 -37.91 -38.26 -16.31
CA ASP A 336 -39.06 -37.65 -15.66
C ASP A 336 -38.74 -36.76 -14.44
N LEU A 337 -37.47 -36.61 -14.03
CA LEU A 337 -37.09 -35.72 -12.92
C LEU A 337 -36.00 -34.75 -13.34
N ALA A 338 -36.38 -33.49 -13.61
CA ALA A 338 -35.45 -32.40 -13.91
C ALA A 338 -34.51 -32.15 -12.71
N ALA A 339 -33.34 -32.79 -12.71
CA ALA A 339 -32.27 -32.45 -11.77
C ALA A 339 -31.85 -30.99 -11.98
N PRO A 340 -31.51 -30.24 -10.91
CA PRO A 340 -30.99 -28.89 -11.05
C PRO A 340 -29.66 -28.93 -11.80
N ALA A 341 -29.73 -28.72 -13.12
CA ALA A 341 -28.57 -28.70 -14.00
C ALA A 341 -27.58 -27.61 -13.55
N GLY A 342 -26.32 -27.98 -13.29
CA GLY A 342 -25.22 -27.04 -13.06
C GLY A 342 -24.68 -26.94 -11.62
N GLY A 343 -25.10 -27.80 -10.69
CA GLY A 343 -24.55 -27.78 -9.32
C GLY A 343 -23.04 -28.09 -9.26
N GLY A 344 -22.58 -29.12 -9.98
CA GLY A 344 -21.18 -29.54 -9.98
C GLY A 344 -20.23 -28.50 -10.59
N ASP A 345 -20.60 -27.91 -11.73
CA ASP A 345 -19.79 -26.89 -12.41
C ASP A 345 -19.54 -25.70 -11.47
N ARG A 346 -20.60 -25.25 -10.79
CA ARG A 346 -20.52 -24.14 -9.82
C ARG A 346 -19.62 -24.46 -8.64
N ASP A 347 -19.69 -25.67 -8.08
CA ASP A 347 -18.86 -26.08 -6.94
C ASP A 347 -17.36 -26.07 -7.33
N VAL A 348 -17.03 -26.57 -8.52
CA VAL A 348 -15.65 -26.55 -9.05
C VAL A 348 -15.16 -25.12 -9.31
N GLU A 349 -15.99 -24.28 -9.92
CA GLU A 349 -15.65 -22.87 -10.14
C GLU A 349 -15.44 -22.11 -8.82
N LEU A 350 -16.25 -22.38 -7.80
CA LEU A 350 -16.09 -21.77 -6.48
C LEU A 350 -14.77 -22.17 -5.83
N LEU A 351 -14.40 -23.45 -5.88
CA LEU A 351 -13.10 -23.92 -5.39
C LEU A 351 -11.95 -23.24 -6.14
N TRP A 352 -12.04 -23.20 -7.47
CA TRP A 352 -11.02 -22.58 -8.32
C TRP A 352 -10.86 -21.08 -8.05
N ARG A 353 -11.97 -20.33 -8.01
CA ARG A 353 -11.96 -18.89 -7.70
C ARG A 353 -11.37 -18.62 -6.32
N ALA A 354 -11.75 -19.41 -5.32
CA ALA A 354 -11.26 -19.25 -3.97
C ALA A 354 -9.76 -19.58 -3.81
N LEU A 355 -9.24 -20.50 -4.62
CA LEU A 355 -7.80 -20.82 -4.67
C LEU A 355 -6.96 -19.77 -5.43
N LYS A 356 -7.57 -18.79 -6.11
CA LYS A 356 -6.79 -17.69 -6.68
C LYS A 356 -6.22 -16.84 -5.55
N PHE A 357 -5.02 -16.29 -5.78
CA PHE A 357 -4.44 -15.31 -4.86
C PHE A 357 -5.35 -14.11 -4.75
N ALA A 358 -5.66 -13.70 -3.52
CA ALA A 358 -6.40 -12.49 -3.25
C ALA A 358 -5.59 -11.33 -3.82
N ARG A 359 -6.02 -10.77 -4.97
CA ARG A 359 -5.47 -9.50 -5.41
C ARG A 359 -5.88 -8.50 -4.34
N GLY A 360 -4.90 -7.98 -3.59
CA GLY A 360 -5.14 -6.81 -2.75
C GLY A 360 -5.80 -5.72 -3.61
N PRO A 361 -6.61 -4.83 -3.03
CA PRO A 361 -7.28 -3.77 -3.79
C PRO A 361 -6.23 -2.87 -4.44
N THR A 362 -5.78 -3.22 -5.64
CA THR A 362 -4.86 -2.42 -6.43
C THR A 362 -5.66 -1.23 -6.90
N ALA A 363 -5.34 -0.07 -6.35
CA ALA A 363 -5.91 1.22 -6.70
C ALA A 363 -5.49 1.65 -8.12
N SER A 364 -5.90 0.91 -9.14
CA SER A 364 -5.96 1.39 -10.53
C SER A 364 -6.77 0.41 -11.38
N GLU A 365 -8.08 0.61 -11.48
CA GLU A 365 -8.76 0.24 -12.72
C GLU A 365 -9.58 1.41 -13.24
N SER A 366 -9.40 1.56 -14.54
CA SER A 366 -9.63 2.70 -15.41
C SER A 366 -11.10 2.98 -15.69
N LYS A 367 -11.27 4.19 -16.22
CA LYS A 367 -12.49 4.78 -16.80
C LYS A 367 -13.33 3.81 -17.66
N GLU A 368 -14.63 4.02 -17.50
CA GLU A 368 -15.68 4.06 -18.54
C GLU A 368 -15.90 2.83 -19.43
N GLY A 369 -16.94 2.08 -19.04
CA GLY A 369 -17.76 1.26 -19.93
C GLY A 369 -19.15 1.15 -19.33
N LYS A 370 -20.10 1.93 -19.86
CA LYS A 370 -21.49 2.02 -19.38
C LYS A 370 -22.24 0.77 -19.87
N GLY A 371 -22.36 -0.27 -19.04
CA GLY A 371 -23.06 -1.51 -19.39
C GLY A 371 -23.42 -2.33 -18.15
N LYS A 372 -24.66 -2.82 -18.12
CA LYS A 372 -25.36 -3.45 -16.98
C LYS A 372 -24.60 -4.64 -16.35
N GLY A 373 -24.66 -4.71 -15.01
CA GLY A 373 -24.43 -5.91 -14.21
C GLY A 373 -22.95 -6.23 -13.93
N LYS A 374 -22.28 -5.42 -13.10
CA LYS A 374 -20.93 -5.75 -12.63
C LYS A 374 -21.06 -6.72 -11.44
N GLU A 375 -20.81 -8.01 -11.69
CA GLU A 375 -20.52 -8.96 -10.61
C GLU A 375 -19.41 -8.39 -9.72
N PRO A 376 -19.49 -8.54 -8.38
CA PRO A 376 -18.45 -8.06 -7.47
C PRO A 376 -17.11 -8.65 -7.89
N ALA A 377 -16.05 -7.84 -7.86
CA ALA A 377 -14.70 -8.25 -8.25
C ALA A 377 -14.35 -9.58 -7.56
N GLU A 378 -13.89 -10.56 -8.34
CA GLU A 378 -13.57 -11.91 -7.89
C GLU A 378 -12.40 -11.89 -6.90
N ASP A 379 -12.68 -11.64 -5.62
CA ASP A 379 -11.67 -11.70 -4.56
C ASP A 379 -11.33 -13.18 -4.28
N GLY A 380 -10.15 -13.60 -4.73
CA GLY A 380 -9.56 -14.88 -4.32
C GLY A 380 -9.41 -14.95 -2.80
N LEU A 381 -9.50 -16.14 -2.19
CA LEU A 381 -9.40 -16.30 -0.73
C LEU A 381 -7.96 -16.52 -0.24
N LEU A 382 -7.01 -16.82 -1.14
CA LEU A 382 -5.61 -17.02 -0.78
C LEU A 382 -4.89 -15.68 -0.59
N GLY A 383 -4.97 -15.12 0.62
CA GLY A 383 -4.09 -14.05 1.06
C GLY A 383 -2.79 -14.57 1.69
N VAL A 384 -1.82 -13.67 1.91
CA VAL A 384 -0.54 -13.98 2.59
C VAL A 384 -0.75 -14.68 3.93
N GLY A 385 -1.78 -14.29 4.70
CA GLY A 385 -2.13 -14.95 5.95
C GLY A 385 -2.51 -16.41 5.78
N VAL A 386 -3.33 -16.75 4.77
CA VAL A 386 -3.75 -18.15 4.52
C VAL A 386 -2.57 -19.02 4.10
N LEU A 387 -1.65 -18.45 3.31
CA LEU A 387 -0.41 -19.12 2.94
C LEU A 387 0.47 -19.38 4.17
N ALA A 388 0.64 -18.39 5.04
CA ALA A 388 1.38 -18.54 6.29
C ALA A 388 0.75 -19.61 7.19
N ASP A 389 -0.58 -19.58 7.37
CA ASP A 389 -1.32 -20.57 8.16
C ASP A 389 -1.18 -21.98 7.59
N ALA A 390 -1.13 -22.12 6.27
CA ALA A 390 -0.93 -23.40 5.61
C ALA A 390 0.49 -23.93 5.83
N ILE A 391 1.51 -23.08 5.75
CA ILE A 391 2.91 -23.43 6.03
C ILE A 391 3.06 -23.86 7.49
N ASP A 392 2.54 -23.09 8.44
CA ASP A 392 2.56 -23.45 9.86
C ASP A 392 1.94 -24.84 10.09
N ASN A 393 0.80 -25.13 9.46
CA ASN A 393 0.15 -26.43 9.57
C ASN A 393 0.98 -27.58 8.98
N VAL A 394 1.72 -27.36 7.88
CA VAL A 394 2.60 -28.38 7.29
C VAL A 394 3.66 -28.79 8.31
N TYR A 395 4.40 -27.81 8.85
CA TYR A 395 5.51 -28.10 9.75
C TYR A 395 5.04 -28.59 11.12
N ARG A 396 3.86 -28.16 11.56
CA ARG A 396 3.23 -28.70 12.78
C ARG A 396 2.84 -30.17 12.63
N ASN A 397 2.31 -30.56 11.48
CA ASN A 397 1.94 -31.96 11.21
C ASN A 397 3.18 -32.85 11.01
N LEU A 398 4.30 -32.31 10.52
CA LEU A 398 5.54 -33.07 10.35
C LEU A 398 6.25 -33.36 11.68
N ASN A 399 6.14 -32.45 12.66
CA ASN A 399 6.83 -32.58 13.93
C ASN A 399 6.13 -33.53 14.93
N ASN A 400 4.93 -34.03 14.62
CA ASN A 400 4.17 -34.96 15.47
C ASN A 400 4.11 -34.52 16.94
N ASP A 401 3.96 -33.22 17.22
CA ASP A 401 3.74 -32.74 18.59
C ASP A 401 2.33 -33.16 19.05
N GLU A 402 2.23 -34.38 19.60
CA GLU A 402 0.96 -34.98 20.05
C GLU A 402 0.44 -34.39 21.37
N ASP A 403 1.23 -33.58 22.08
CA ASP A 403 0.98 -33.22 23.49
C ASP A 403 0.29 -31.86 23.71
N GLY A 404 -0.22 -31.21 22.67
CA GLY A 404 -0.96 -29.95 22.80
C GLY A 404 -2.47 -30.13 22.62
N GLU A 405 -3.28 -29.78 23.63
CA GLU A 405 -4.76 -29.61 23.54
C GLU A 405 -5.20 -28.48 22.58
N ASP A 406 -4.49 -28.24 21.49
CA ASP A 406 -4.87 -27.20 20.55
C ASP A 406 -6.07 -27.67 19.71
N ALA A 407 -7.11 -26.83 19.62
CA ALA A 407 -8.32 -27.17 18.90
C ALA A 407 -8.06 -27.23 17.37
N TYR A 408 -8.28 -28.40 16.76
CA TYR A 408 -8.24 -28.60 15.31
C TYR A 408 -9.60 -29.03 14.74
N VAL A 409 -9.75 -28.92 13.42
CA VAL A 409 -10.89 -29.45 12.64
C VAL A 409 -10.39 -30.52 11.69
N GLY A 410 -10.99 -31.71 11.74
CA GLY A 410 -10.72 -32.82 10.82
C GLY A 410 -11.48 -32.66 9.50
N VAL A 411 -10.78 -32.35 8.41
CA VAL A 411 -11.36 -32.11 7.08
C VAL A 411 -10.54 -32.81 6.01
N LEU A 412 -11.21 -33.59 5.14
CA LEU A 412 -10.58 -34.33 4.04
C LEU A 412 -9.36 -35.15 4.50
N GLY A 413 -9.53 -35.90 5.59
CA GLY A 413 -8.50 -36.75 6.23
C GLY A 413 -7.37 -36.01 6.95
N GLY A 414 -7.32 -34.68 6.92
CA GLY A 414 -6.26 -33.88 7.54
C GLY A 414 -6.76 -33.01 8.70
N ARG A 415 -5.83 -32.45 9.46
CA ARG A 415 -6.10 -31.50 10.56
C ARG A 415 -5.87 -30.07 10.08
N VAL A 416 -6.83 -29.18 10.35
CA VAL A 416 -6.69 -27.73 10.20
C VAL A 416 -6.86 -27.08 11.56
N TRP A 417 -5.82 -26.41 12.06
CA TRP A 417 -5.78 -25.84 13.40
C TRP A 417 -6.53 -24.50 13.49
N LYS A 418 -7.34 -24.29 14.55
CA LYS A 418 -8.20 -23.08 14.71
C LYS A 418 -7.48 -21.88 15.30
N THR A 419 -6.52 -22.11 16.19
CA THR A 419 -5.84 -21.06 16.97
C THR A 419 -4.33 -21.24 16.88
N GLN A 420 -3.61 -20.17 16.54
CA GLN A 420 -2.17 -20.22 16.34
C GLN A 420 -1.40 -19.88 17.61
N LYS A 421 -0.51 -20.80 18.02
CA LYS A 421 0.83 -20.39 18.46
C LYS A 421 1.65 -20.23 17.19
N LYS A 422 2.01 -19.00 16.82
CA LYS A 422 2.92 -18.77 15.68
C LYS A 422 4.21 -19.54 15.94
N ALA A 423 4.71 -20.25 14.94
CA ALA A 423 6.06 -20.79 15.02
C ALA A 423 7.01 -19.62 15.32
N PRO A 424 7.88 -19.73 16.35
CA PRO A 424 8.79 -18.64 16.71
C PRO A 424 9.75 -18.30 15.57
N GLN A 425 10.03 -19.27 14.68
CA GLN A 425 10.80 -19.07 13.46
C GLN A 425 10.48 -20.18 12.44
N TRP A 426 10.30 -19.81 11.18
CA TRP A 426 10.18 -20.76 10.08
C TRP A 426 11.55 -21.34 9.70
N PRO A 427 11.66 -22.65 9.49
CA PRO A 427 12.86 -23.24 8.92
C PRO A 427 13.02 -22.77 7.45
N ARG A 428 14.21 -22.95 6.86
CA ARG A 428 14.52 -22.42 5.52
C ARG A 428 13.58 -22.97 4.45
N GLU A 429 13.22 -24.24 4.56
CA GLU A 429 12.32 -24.97 3.68
C GLU A 429 10.91 -24.34 3.65
N ALA A 430 10.47 -23.76 4.78
CA ALA A 430 9.19 -23.07 4.88
C ALA A 430 9.19 -21.73 4.15
N TRP A 431 10.30 -20.98 4.24
CA TRP A 431 10.49 -19.76 3.47
C TRP A 431 10.59 -20.04 1.97
N ASP A 432 11.31 -21.10 1.58
CA ASP A 432 11.42 -21.51 0.17
C ASP A 432 10.05 -21.87 -0.42
N LEU A 433 9.17 -22.53 0.35
CA LEU A 433 7.77 -22.79 -0.03
C LEU A 433 6.99 -21.49 -0.23
N PHE A 434 7.09 -20.56 0.72
CA PHE A 434 6.43 -19.27 0.65
C PHE A 434 6.84 -18.48 -0.61
N TYR A 435 8.15 -18.40 -0.88
CA TYR A 435 8.68 -17.65 -2.01
C TYR A 435 8.36 -18.27 -3.36
N GLN A 436 8.25 -19.60 -3.46
CA GLN A 436 7.83 -20.25 -4.70
C GLN A 436 6.42 -19.82 -5.15
N LEU A 437 5.53 -19.49 -4.21
CA LEU A 437 4.16 -19.07 -4.51
C LEU A 437 4.04 -17.57 -4.75
N VAL A 438 4.77 -16.76 -3.98
CA VAL A 438 4.68 -15.29 -4.05
C VAL A 438 5.45 -14.73 -5.26
N LYS A 439 6.51 -15.40 -5.72
CA LYS A 439 7.43 -14.83 -6.72
C LYS A 439 7.18 -15.25 -8.18
N ARG A 440 6.20 -16.11 -8.45
CA ARG A 440 5.92 -16.54 -9.83
C ARG A 440 5.05 -15.50 -10.54
N VAL A 441 5.69 -14.46 -11.09
CA VAL A 441 5.02 -13.49 -11.97
C VAL A 441 4.96 -14.08 -13.38
N GLU A 442 3.76 -14.52 -13.79
CA GLU A 442 3.52 -14.93 -15.18
C GLU A 442 3.48 -13.68 -16.07
N GLN A 443 4.51 -13.44 -16.88
CA GLN A 443 4.49 -12.37 -17.87
C GLN A 443 3.78 -12.87 -19.13
N LYS A 444 2.69 -12.18 -19.50
CA LYS A 444 2.01 -12.41 -20.78
C LYS A 444 2.88 -11.82 -21.89
N ASP A 445 3.31 -12.63 -22.86
CA ASP A 445 4.05 -12.16 -24.03
C ASP A 445 3.24 -11.05 -24.73
N THR A 446 3.68 -9.80 -24.57
CA THR A 446 3.10 -8.61 -25.24
C THR A 446 3.81 -8.28 -26.55
N ALA A 447 4.87 -9.02 -26.91
CA ALA A 447 5.61 -8.78 -28.14
C ALA A 447 4.83 -9.27 -29.36
N GLY A 448 4.35 -8.29 -30.15
CA GLY A 448 3.53 -8.49 -31.32
C GLY A 448 4.21 -9.30 -32.43
N LYS A 449 3.84 -10.57 -32.55
CA LYS A 449 3.70 -11.24 -33.84
C LYS A 449 2.75 -12.41 -33.64
N LYS A 450 1.54 -12.29 -34.21
CA LYS A 450 0.51 -13.35 -34.22
C LYS A 450 1.01 -14.53 -35.08
N THR A 451 1.95 -15.31 -34.57
CA THR A 451 2.18 -16.66 -35.09
C THR A 451 1.05 -17.53 -34.54
N LYS A 452 0.26 -18.13 -35.45
CA LYS A 452 -0.82 -19.07 -35.13
C LYS A 452 -0.19 -20.34 -34.53
N GLY A 453 0.06 -20.33 -33.23
CA GLY A 453 0.56 -21.50 -32.51
C GLY A 453 0.86 -21.15 -31.06
N GLY A 454 -0.04 -21.53 -30.15
CA GLY A 454 0.18 -21.59 -28.70
C GLY A 454 0.71 -20.33 -28.02
N LYS A 455 -0.17 -19.53 -27.41
CA LYS A 455 0.23 -18.53 -26.39
C LYS A 455 0.65 -19.24 -25.10
N GLY A 456 1.80 -19.90 -25.12
CA GLY A 456 2.42 -20.44 -23.92
C GLY A 456 2.83 -19.29 -23.00
N LYS A 457 2.31 -19.26 -21.78
CA LYS A 457 2.80 -18.32 -20.77
C LYS A 457 4.23 -18.73 -20.40
N LYS A 458 5.18 -17.80 -20.42
CA LYS A 458 6.54 -18.05 -19.96
C LYS A 458 6.65 -17.62 -18.50
N THR A 459 7.16 -18.53 -17.66
CA THR A 459 7.57 -18.16 -16.30
C THR A 459 8.86 -17.36 -16.41
N VAL A 460 8.91 -16.19 -15.78
CA VAL A 460 10.12 -15.37 -15.69
C VAL A 460 10.54 -15.33 -14.22
N TYR A 461 11.79 -15.68 -13.94
CA TYR A 461 12.35 -15.53 -12.60
C TYR A 461 12.84 -14.11 -12.43
N ILE A 462 12.31 -13.41 -11.43
CA ILE A 462 12.68 -12.03 -11.10
C ILE A 462 13.57 -12.04 -9.85
N GLU A 463 14.62 -11.23 -9.86
CA GLU A 463 15.45 -10.92 -8.70
C GLU A 463 15.43 -9.42 -8.50
N GLU A 464 15.14 -8.99 -7.27
CA GLU A 464 15.00 -7.59 -6.89
C GLU A 464 16.08 -7.31 -5.85
N MET A 465 16.72 -6.16 -5.97
CA MET A 465 17.70 -5.63 -5.05
C MET A 465 17.23 -4.24 -4.64
N GLU A 466 17.17 -4.02 -3.33
CA GLU A 466 16.72 -2.78 -2.72
C GLU A 466 17.85 -2.24 -1.83
N ARG A 467 18.11 -0.94 -1.93
CA ARG A 467 19.08 -0.24 -1.09
C ARG A 467 18.41 0.41 0.10
N GLY A 468 19.03 0.24 1.27
CA GLY A 468 18.76 1.09 2.41
C GLY A 468 19.11 2.53 2.08
N TRP A 469 18.31 3.48 2.53
CA TRP A 469 18.59 4.90 2.39
C TRP A 469 18.07 5.66 3.60
N MET A 470 18.59 6.87 3.78
CA MET A 470 18.34 7.69 4.94
C MET A 470 18.41 9.16 4.55
N TYR A 471 17.44 9.95 5.01
CA TYR A 471 17.44 11.38 4.84
C TYR A 471 17.77 12.06 6.17
N ILE A 472 18.76 12.95 6.16
CA ILE A 472 19.21 13.71 7.31
C ILE A 472 19.21 15.20 7.01
N LYS A 473 18.86 16.00 8.01
CA LYS A 473 18.99 17.46 7.98
C LYS A 473 20.01 17.86 9.03
N LEU A 474 21.02 18.61 8.61
CA LEU A 474 22.10 19.09 9.45
C LEU A 474 22.11 20.63 9.45
N PRO A 475 22.40 21.33 10.55
CA PRO A 475 22.47 22.78 10.55
C PRO A 475 23.65 23.28 9.71
N LEU A 476 23.45 24.33 8.92
CA LEU A 476 24.50 24.89 8.05
C LEU A 476 25.58 25.63 8.85
N ASP A 477 25.18 26.37 9.89
CA ASP A 477 26.09 27.15 10.75
C ASP A 477 26.95 26.27 11.66
N ASP A 478 26.65 24.98 11.70
CA ASP A 478 27.37 24.02 12.51
C ASP A 478 28.54 23.41 11.71
N PRO A 479 29.81 23.74 12.04
CA PRO A 479 30.97 23.21 11.33
C PRO A 479 31.09 21.68 11.43
N ARG A 480 30.36 21.05 12.36
CA ARG A 480 30.34 19.59 12.53
C ARG A 480 29.57 18.92 11.39
N SER A 481 28.58 19.60 10.83
CA SER A 481 27.74 19.08 9.76
C SER A 481 28.55 18.75 8.50
N SER A 482 29.46 19.64 8.10
CA SER A 482 30.35 19.38 6.96
C SER A 482 31.32 18.24 7.27
N VAL A 483 31.91 18.20 8.47
CA VAL A 483 32.84 17.12 8.88
C VAL A 483 32.17 15.73 8.82
N ILE A 484 30.91 15.63 9.24
CA ILE A 484 30.14 14.38 9.16
C ILE A 484 29.95 13.95 7.70
N LEU A 485 29.49 14.87 6.84
CA LEU A 485 29.25 14.57 5.43
C LEU A 485 30.55 14.26 4.67
N ASP A 486 31.62 15.01 4.95
CA ASP A 486 32.97 14.79 4.43
C ASP A 486 33.43 13.38 4.80
N HIS A 487 33.36 13.01 6.08
CA HIS A 487 33.78 11.67 6.55
C HIS A 487 32.97 10.55 5.90
N LEU A 488 31.63 10.66 5.87
CA LEU A 488 30.79 9.67 5.21
C LEU A 488 31.15 9.55 3.72
N SER A 489 31.50 10.67 3.05
CA SER A 489 31.89 10.67 1.62
C SER A 489 33.25 10.02 1.36
N THR A 490 34.11 9.91 2.38
CA THR A 490 35.38 9.17 2.29
C THR A 490 35.21 7.65 2.35
N LEU A 491 33.99 7.15 2.58
CA LEU A 491 33.65 5.72 2.67
C LEU A 491 32.73 5.28 1.51
N PRO A 492 33.13 5.43 0.24
CA PRO A 492 32.27 5.14 -0.93
C PRO A 492 31.87 3.66 -1.06
N GLU A 493 32.62 2.75 -0.45
CA GLU A 493 32.30 1.32 -0.37
C GLU A 493 31.14 1.01 0.60
N ARG A 494 30.86 1.92 1.54
CA ARG A 494 29.76 1.82 2.50
C ARG A 494 28.58 2.73 2.16
N PHE A 495 28.85 3.95 1.70
CA PHE A 495 27.83 4.98 1.52
C PHE A 495 27.90 5.68 0.17
N SER A 496 26.73 5.98 -0.41
CA SER A 496 26.59 6.94 -1.52
C SER A 496 25.80 8.14 -1.02
N ILE A 497 26.34 9.35 -1.16
CA ILE A 497 25.81 10.54 -0.47
C ILE A 497 25.49 11.64 -1.47
N LEU A 498 24.27 12.14 -1.40
CA LEU A 498 23.86 13.37 -2.07
C LEU A 498 23.47 14.39 -1.00
N ALA A 499 24.26 15.46 -0.86
CA ALA A 499 23.98 16.54 0.07
C ALA A 499 23.88 17.89 -0.66
N ARG A 500 22.99 18.75 -0.16
CA ARG A 500 22.71 20.06 -0.74
C ARG A 500 22.45 21.08 0.36
N ARG A 501 22.91 22.30 0.14
CA ARG A 501 22.57 23.45 0.99
C ARG A 501 21.19 24.00 0.60
N THR A 502 20.33 24.18 1.58
CA THR A 502 18.92 24.55 1.36
C THR A 502 18.75 26.00 0.90
N VAL A 503 19.63 26.91 1.33
CA VAL A 503 19.54 28.36 1.05
C VAL A 503 19.69 28.68 -0.44
N ASP A 504 20.69 28.07 -1.08
CA ASP A 504 21.14 28.38 -2.44
C ASP A 504 20.98 27.20 -3.42
N ASP A 505 20.45 26.07 -2.93
CA ASP A 505 20.29 24.83 -3.69
C ASP A 505 21.63 24.23 -4.16
N GLU A 506 22.75 24.63 -3.56
CA GLU A 506 24.10 24.18 -3.94
C GLU A 506 24.36 22.74 -3.50
N ILE A 507 24.68 21.85 -4.43
CA ILE A 507 25.09 20.46 -4.11
C ILE A 507 26.49 20.50 -3.49
N THR A 508 26.59 20.17 -2.20
CA THR A 508 27.85 20.15 -1.45
C THR A 508 28.56 18.81 -1.56
N HIS A 509 27.79 17.71 -1.64
CA HIS A 509 28.33 16.36 -1.78
C HIS A 509 27.53 15.62 -2.86
N SER A 510 28.24 14.93 -3.73
CA SER A 510 27.66 14.05 -4.73
C SER A 510 28.37 12.70 -4.67
N PRO A 511 27.67 11.57 -4.93
CA PRO A 511 28.38 10.33 -5.17
C PRO A 511 29.40 10.55 -6.29
N SER A 512 30.56 9.92 -6.13
CA SER A 512 31.62 9.94 -7.13
C SER A 512 31.02 9.56 -8.48
N GLU A 513 31.32 10.32 -9.53
CA GLU A 513 30.93 9.86 -10.86
C GLU A 513 31.56 8.48 -11.08
N PRO A 514 30.80 7.50 -11.58
CA PRO A 514 31.31 6.16 -11.76
C PRO A 514 32.57 6.27 -12.61
N GLY A 515 33.72 6.02 -11.98
CA GLY A 515 35.01 6.24 -12.62
C GLY A 515 35.05 5.52 -13.97
N GLU A 516 35.78 6.08 -14.93
CA GLU A 516 35.88 5.69 -16.36
C GLU A 516 36.15 4.18 -16.64
N SER A 517 36.25 3.36 -15.60
CA SER A 517 36.36 1.90 -15.59
C SER A 517 35.22 1.12 -16.26
N CYS A 518 34.11 1.74 -16.68
CA CYS A 518 33.21 1.11 -17.64
C CYS A 518 33.92 1.02 -19.01
N ALA A 519 34.79 0.01 -19.17
CA ALA A 519 35.56 -0.27 -20.38
C ALA A 519 34.69 -0.59 -21.61
N ALA A 520 33.36 -0.72 -21.44
CA ALA A 520 32.39 -0.76 -22.52
C ALA A 520 32.05 0.69 -22.92
N GLY A 521 32.65 1.14 -24.03
CA GLY A 521 32.69 2.54 -24.48
C GLY A 521 31.37 3.33 -24.49
N ARG A 522 31.53 4.66 -24.61
CA ARG A 522 30.50 5.70 -24.74
C ARG A 522 29.17 5.15 -25.26
N GLY A 523 28.22 4.93 -24.35
CA GLY A 523 26.92 4.35 -24.68
C GLY A 523 26.35 3.35 -23.68
N CYS A 524 27.04 2.97 -22.59
CA CYS A 524 26.38 2.18 -21.57
C CYS A 524 25.37 3.03 -20.78
N THR A 525 24.09 2.75 -21.00
CA THR A 525 22.97 3.19 -20.14
C THR A 525 23.08 2.74 -18.68
N CYS A 526 24.10 1.94 -18.32
CA CYS A 526 24.36 1.54 -16.93
C CYS A 526 25.17 2.57 -16.15
N CYS A 527 26.05 3.32 -16.82
CA CYS A 527 27.01 4.21 -16.16
C CYS A 527 26.60 5.69 -16.30
N SER A 528 25.52 6.01 -17.04
CA SER A 528 25.01 7.37 -17.22
C SER A 528 23.94 7.78 -16.20
N GLU A 529 23.35 6.83 -15.47
CA GLU A 529 22.26 7.09 -14.53
C GLU A 529 22.70 6.69 -13.12
N SER A 530 23.14 7.73 -12.40
CA SER A 530 23.40 7.89 -10.96
C SER A 530 23.54 6.63 -10.09
N ASP A 531 24.60 6.61 -9.28
CA ASP A 531 24.76 5.72 -8.11
C ASP A 531 23.67 5.90 -7.03
N LEU A 532 22.60 6.63 -7.34
CA LEU A 532 21.45 6.92 -6.49
C LEU A 532 20.24 6.00 -6.78
N TRP A 533 20.47 4.81 -7.33
CA TRP A 533 19.41 3.82 -7.50
C TRP A 533 18.91 3.32 -6.16
N LEU A 534 17.61 3.06 -6.08
CA LEU A 534 16.93 2.52 -4.89
C LEU A 534 16.57 1.06 -5.10
N ASN A 535 15.90 0.77 -6.22
CA ASN A 535 15.56 -0.59 -6.61
C ASN A 535 16.16 -0.94 -7.96
N ARG A 536 16.68 -2.16 -8.03
CA ARG A 536 17.14 -2.80 -9.26
C ARG A 536 16.45 -4.14 -9.40
N VAL A 537 16.13 -4.48 -10.63
CA VAL A 537 15.50 -5.74 -10.99
C VAL A 537 16.27 -6.38 -12.13
N ARG A 538 16.50 -7.68 -12.04
CA ARG A 538 16.94 -8.50 -13.17
C ARG A 538 16.01 -9.68 -13.33
N SER A 539 15.79 -10.08 -14.57
CA SER A 539 14.88 -11.16 -14.90
C SER A 539 15.48 -12.10 -15.93
N GLY A 540 15.07 -13.36 -15.91
CA GLY A 540 15.50 -14.37 -16.88
C GLY A 540 14.51 -15.54 -16.94
N LEU A 541 14.49 -16.28 -18.05
CA LEU A 541 13.58 -17.42 -18.21
C LEU A 541 14.07 -18.64 -17.41
N THR A 542 15.36 -18.66 -17.09
CA THR A 542 15.97 -19.65 -16.19
C THR A 542 16.72 -18.96 -15.04
N PRO A 543 16.98 -19.64 -13.91
CA PRO A 543 17.82 -19.09 -12.84
C PRO A 543 19.23 -18.71 -13.30
N VAL A 544 19.79 -19.43 -14.28
CA VAL A 544 21.12 -19.14 -14.86
C VAL A 544 21.06 -17.86 -15.68
N GLU A 545 20.07 -17.74 -16.57
CA GLU A 545 19.84 -16.52 -17.34
C GLU A 545 19.58 -15.32 -16.44
N ARG A 546 18.78 -15.48 -15.39
CA ARG A 546 18.50 -14.41 -14.42
C ARG A 546 19.77 -13.94 -13.71
N LYS A 547 20.64 -14.86 -13.30
CA LYS A 547 21.92 -14.52 -12.65
C LYS A 547 22.91 -13.85 -13.62
N ALA A 548 22.87 -14.23 -14.89
CA ALA A 548 23.66 -13.61 -15.95
C ALA A 548 23.04 -12.29 -16.47
N ALA A 549 21.74 -12.09 -16.25
CA ALA A 549 21.03 -10.89 -16.67
C ALA A 549 21.54 -9.66 -15.93
N ARG A 550 21.64 -8.57 -16.68
CA ARG A 550 22.05 -7.28 -16.15
C ARG A 550 20.95 -6.70 -15.26
N TRP A 551 21.36 -6.10 -14.16
CA TRP A 551 20.46 -5.32 -13.31
C TRP A 551 19.92 -4.11 -14.06
N THR A 552 18.60 -3.96 -14.02
CA THR A 552 17.87 -2.80 -14.54
C THR A 552 17.39 -1.98 -13.36
N THR A 553 17.81 -0.72 -13.26
CA THR A 553 17.29 0.19 -12.24
C THR A 553 15.81 0.45 -12.49
N THR A 554 14.96 0.17 -11.50
CA THR A 554 13.52 0.42 -11.58
C THR A 554 13.11 1.69 -10.86
N THR A 555 13.81 2.03 -9.77
CA THR A 555 13.63 3.29 -9.06
C THR A 555 14.99 3.88 -8.69
N TYR A 556 15.09 5.20 -8.75
CA TYR A 556 16.28 5.95 -8.39
C TYR A 556 15.89 7.32 -7.86
N PHE A 557 16.78 7.94 -7.10
CA PHE A 557 16.61 9.33 -6.71
C PHE A 557 17.10 10.27 -7.83
N PRO A 558 16.22 11.12 -8.38
CA PRO A 558 16.63 12.14 -9.32
C PRO A 558 17.51 13.17 -8.59
N ARG A 559 18.76 13.32 -9.05
CA ARG A 559 19.78 14.19 -8.43
C ARG A 559 19.27 15.63 -8.24
N ASP A 560 18.53 16.13 -9.22
CA ASP A 560 18.10 17.53 -9.26
C ASP A 560 16.79 17.80 -8.49
N SER A 561 16.00 16.76 -8.18
CA SER A 561 14.64 16.98 -7.64
C SER A 561 14.32 16.21 -6.38
N VAL A 562 15.11 15.20 -5.97
CA VAL A 562 14.79 14.40 -4.78
C VAL A 562 14.77 15.26 -3.52
N LEU A 563 15.81 16.06 -3.31
CA LEU A 563 15.93 16.90 -2.12
C LEU A 563 14.87 18.01 -2.13
N SER A 564 14.54 18.57 -3.30
CA SER A 564 13.46 19.54 -3.44
C SER A 564 12.08 18.93 -3.18
N SER A 565 11.87 17.66 -3.53
CA SER A 565 10.62 16.93 -3.32
C SER A 565 10.43 16.60 -1.84
N LEU A 566 11.45 16.03 -1.19
CA LEU A 566 11.43 15.69 0.23
C LEU A 566 11.16 16.91 1.12
N LEU A 567 11.67 18.08 0.73
CA LEU A 567 11.34 19.35 1.39
C LEU A 567 9.86 19.73 1.29
N LYS A 568 9.22 19.50 0.14
CA LYS A 568 7.85 19.99 -0.15
C LYS A 568 6.74 19.04 0.30
N SER A 569 6.97 17.73 0.27
CA SER A 569 5.89 16.74 0.40
C SER A 569 5.70 16.12 1.79
N SER A 570 6.73 16.06 2.63
CA SER A 570 6.70 15.12 3.78
C SER A 570 7.30 15.60 5.10
N SER A 571 7.92 16.79 5.16
CA SER A 571 8.44 17.33 6.43
C SER A 571 7.29 17.71 7.38
N PRO A 572 7.20 17.11 8.59
CA PRO A 572 6.31 17.57 9.66
C PRO A 572 6.71 18.97 10.13
N GLU A 573 7.96 19.39 9.94
CA GLU A 573 8.42 20.74 10.31
C GLU A 573 7.62 21.83 9.60
N LEU A 574 7.22 21.63 8.33
CA LEU A 574 6.29 22.52 7.63
C LEU A 574 4.91 22.64 8.30
N ARG A 575 4.54 21.68 9.17
CA ARG A 575 3.30 21.72 9.96
C ARG A 575 3.48 22.36 11.34
N PHE A 576 4.72 22.50 11.82
CA PHE A 576 5.02 22.89 13.20
C PHE A 576 5.84 24.17 13.33
N GLN A 577 6.46 24.67 12.26
CA GLN A 577 7.23 25.90 12.27
C GLN A 577 6.83 26.81 11.11
N ASP A 578 6.45 28.05 11.43
CA ASP A 578 6.05 29.08 10.46
C ASP A 578 7.23 29.57 9.59
N THR A 579 8.46 29.21 9.95
CA THR A 579 9.69 29.49 9.21
C THR A 579 10.45 28.19 9.00
N PRO A 580 10.59 27.70 7.75
CA PRO A 580 11.51 26.60 7.48
C PRO A 580 12.92 26.99 7.91
N PHE A 581 13.71 26.05 8.43
CA PHE A 581 15.13 26.25 8.66
C PHE A 581 15.78 26.58 7.32
N ALA A 582 15.96 27.88 7.05
CA ALA A 582 16.59 28.32 5.80
C ALA A 582 18.04 27.79 5.74
N ASP A 583 18.70 27.72 6.90
CA ASP A 583 20.12 27.43 7.04
C ASP A 583 20.36 25.95 7.41
N SER A 584 19.98 25.02 6.53
CA SER A 584 20.28 23.59 6.67
C SER A 584 21.05 23.02 5.48
N LEU A 585 21.76 21.93 5.75
CA LEU A 585 22.26 20.95 4.79
C LEU A 585 21.29 19.76 4.79
N ASP A 586 20.70 19.49 3.63
CA ASP A 586 19.85 18.34 3.40
C ASP A 586 20.69 17.25 2.73
N ALA A 587 20.77 16.06 3.33
CA ALA A 587 21.54 14.96 2.78
C ALA A 587 20.73 13.65 2.71
N VAL A 588 20.90 12.94 1.60
CA VAL A 588 20.44 11.57 1.40
C VAL A 588 21.66 10.66 1.39
N ILE A 589 21.67 9.67 2.28
CA ILE A 589 22.70 8.65 2.41
C ILE A 589 22.10 7.33 1.96
N LEU A 590 22.71 6.68 0.98
CA LEU A 590 22.32 5.37 0.49
C LEU A 590 23.37 4.33 0.87
N ASP A 591 22.90 3.10 1.13
CA ASP A 591 23.75 1.95 1.35
C ASP A 591 24.45 1.54 0.05
N ALA A 592 25.78 1.65 0.01
CA ALA A 592 26.58 1.24 -1.14
C ALA A 592 27.02 -0.23 -1.08
N THR A 593 26.74 -0.94 0.02
CA THR A 593 27.25 -2.30 0.22
C THR A 593 26.62 -3.29 -0.76
N PRO A 594 27.41 -4.16 -1.42
CA PRO A 594 26.95 -5.03 -2.52
C PRO A 594 26.09 -6.22 -2.08
N LEU A 595 25.80 -6.38 -0.77
CA LEU A 595 25.19 -7.58 -0.18
C LEU A 595 23.78 -7.34 0.38
N THR A 596 23.16 -6.20 0.09
CA THR A 596 21.82 -5.88 0.57
C THR A 596 20.77 -6.69 -0.19
N SER A 597 20.00 -7.47 0.58
CA SER A 597 18.72 -8.05 0.15
C SER A 597 17.65 -7.42 1.03
N SER A 598 16.39 -7.45 0.62
CA SER A 598 15.29 -6.66 1.21
C SER A 598 14.79 -7.10 2.60
N THR A 599 15.63 -7.69 3.46
CA THR A 599 15.21 -8.10 4.82
C THR A 599 15.35 -6.94 5.80
N HIS A 600 14.34 -6.69 6.63
CA HIS A 600 14.28 -5.62 7.64
C HIS A 600 15.54 -5.52 8.53
N ASP A 601 16.15 -6.66 8.90
CA ASP A 601 17.39 -6.70 9.71
C ASP A 601 18.60 -6.01 9.04
N LYS A 602 18.54 -5.77 7.72
CA LYS A 602 19.61 -5.08 6.99
C LYS A 602 19.50 -3.57 7.07
N TRP A 603 18.29 -3.02 7.20
CA TRP A 603 18.14 -1.57 7.39
C TRP A 603 18.71 -1.14 8.74
N THR A 604 18.47 -1.90 9.81
CA THR A 604 19.06 -1.62 11.13
C THR A 604 20.58 -1.64 11.07
N ASN A 605 21.19 -2.62 10.41
CA ASN A 605 22.64 -2.68 10.24
C ASN A 605 23.19 -1.50 9.43
N PHE A 606 22.44 -1.05 8.41
CA PHE A 606 22.78 0.15 7.64
C PHE A 606 22.71 1.41 8.52
N ALA A 607 21.63 1.60 9.29
CA ALA A 607 21.49 2.72 10.21
C ALA A 607 22.57 2.73 11.30
N ASP A 608 22.89 1.56 11.87
CA ASP A 608 23.97 1.39 12.84
C ASP A 608 25.33 1.72 12.21
N SER A 609 25.56 1.29 10.97
CA SER A 609 26.77 1.61 10.20
C SER A 609 26.90 3.12 9.96
N VAL A 610 25.81 3.83 9.66
CA VAL A 610 25.86 5.30 9.55
C VAL A 610 26.10 5.94 10.90
N ALA A 611 25.44 5.48 11.97
CA ALA A 611 25.66 5.99 13.32
C ALA A 611 27.13 5.83 13.77
N GLU A 612 27.73 4.67 13.51
CA GLU A 612 29.15 4.41 13.75
C GLU A 612 30.05 5.39 12.98
N ALA A 613 29.78 5.60 11.69
CA ALA A 613 30.56 6.55 10.89
C ALA A 613 30.39 8.00 11.37
N VAL A 614 29.21 8.39 11.85
CA VAL A 614 28.98 9.70 12.48
C VAL A 614 29.80 9.83 13.77
N LEU A 615 29.88 8.78 14.60
CA LEU A 615 30.71 8.78 15.81
C LEU A 615 32.20 8.89 15.48
N GLN A 616 32.67 8.14 14.47
CA GLN A 616 34.04 8.19 13.97
C GLN A 616 34.42 9.57 13.41
N ALA A 617 33.52 10.20 12.64
CA ALA A 617 33.70 11.58 12.15
C ALA A 617 33.91 12.61 13.27
N ARG A 618 33.52 12.27 14.50
CA ARG A 618 33.58 13.14 15.68
C ARG A 618 34.63 12.70 16.69
N ASP A 619 35.46 11.71 16.36
CA ASP A 619 36.42 11.08 17.28
C ASP A 619 35.76 10.63 18.60
N CYS A 620 34.54 10.11 18.53
CA CYS A 620 33.82 9.56 19.69
C CYS A 620 33.69 8.04 19.53
N ALA A 621 33.95 7.30 20.60
CA ALA A 621 33.78 5.84 20.62
C ALA A 621 32.32 5.45 20.89
N THR A 622 31.57 6.29 21.61
CA THR A 622 30.18 6.03 21.99
C THR A 622 29.30 7.26 21.83
N ILE A 623 27.99 7.04 21.73
CA ILE A 623 27.02 8.14 21.72
C ILE A 623 27.01 8.95 23.02
N GLY A 624 27.31 8.30 24.16
CA GLY A 624 27.45 8.98 25.44
C GLY A 624 28.61 9.97 25.45
N GLU A 625 29.74 9.61 24.84
CA GLU A 625 30.88 10.54 24.67
C GLU A 625 30.53 11.71 23.75
N LEU A 626 29.80 11.45 22.66
CA LEU A 626 29.32 12.51 21.79
C LEU A 626 28.41 13.48 22.55
N ILE A 627 27.40 12.98 23.27
CA ILE A 627 26.47 13.80 24.07
C ILE A 627 27.23 14.56 25.17
N PHE A 628 28.19 13.94 25.84
CA PHE A 628 29.00 14.60 26.85
C PHE A 628 29.82 15.75 26.24
N ARG A 629 30.45 15.52 25.09
CA ARG A 629 31.22 16.55 24.38
C ARG A 629 30.33 17.70 23.90
N GLU A 630 29.12 17.40 23.42
CA GLU A 630 28.10 18.39 23.06
C GLU A 630 27.71 19.25 24.28
N LYS A 631 27.45 18.60 25.42
CA LYS A 631 27.14 19.27 26.70
C LYS A 631 28.26 20.20 27.13
N SER A 632 29.52 19.73 27.09
CA SER A 632 30.68 20.54 27.45
C SER A 632 30.85 21.74 26.51
N ALA A 633 30.70 21.54 25.20
CA ALA A 633 30.82 22.63 24.22
C ALA A 633 29.73 23.70 24.41
N ALA A 634 28.47 23.29 24.62
CA ALA A 634 27.37 24.22 24.87
C ALA A 634 27.59 25.04 26.15
N ALA A 635 28.14 24.42 27.20
CA ALA A 635 28.49 25.11 28.44
C ALA A 635 29.65 26.10 28.26
N GLU A 636 30.69 25.74 27.50
CA GLU A 636 31.84 26.61 27.20
C GLU A 636 31.46 27.82 26.33
N CYS A 637 30.55 27.65 25.38
CA CYS A 637 30.01 28.73 24.55
C CYS A 637 29.06 29.65 25.32
N GLY A 638 28.58 29.24 26.51
CA GLY A 638 27.60 29.99 27.29
C GLY A 638 26.20 29.97 26.69
N ASP A 639 25.95 29.09 25.72
CA ASP A 639 24.67 28.97 25.01
C ASP A 639 23.59 28.34 25.90
N MET A 640 23.99 27.45 26.81
CA MET A 640 23.09 26.77 27.74
C MET A 640 23.82 26.45 29.05
N GLY A 641 23.20 26.77 30.19
CA GLY A 641 23.77 26.39 31.49
C GLY A 641 23.72 24.88 31.70
N GLU A 642 24.70 24.31 32.42
CA GLU A 642 24.78 22.85 32.66
C GLU A 642 23.48 22.24 33.22
N ARG A 643 22.81 22.99 34.11
CA ARG A 643 21.50 22.64 34.67
C ARG A 643 20.37 22.68 33.64
N GLU A 644 20.36 23.67 32.75
CA GLU A 644 19.34 23.80 31.71
C GLU A 644 19.48 22.67 30.68
N TRP A 645 20.72 22.28 30.37
CA TRP A 645 20.97 21.11 29.52
C TRP A 645 20.45 19.82 30.15
N GLU A 646 20.74 19.59 31.44
CA GLU A 646 20.22 18.45 32.18
C GLU A 646 18.69 18.45 32.27
N GLU A 647 18.06 19.61 32.47
CA GLU A 647 16.60 19.74 32.50
C GLU A 647 15.97 19.46 31.12
N VAL A 648 16.56 19.96 30.03
CA VAL A 648 16.07 19.72 28.66
C VAL A 648 16.17 18.24 28.29
N HIS A 649 17.26 17.57 28.64
CA HIS A 649 17.46 16.15 28.35
C HIS A 649 16.72 15.22 29.33
N ALA A 650 16.57 15.59 30.61
CA ALA A 650 15.74 14.85 31.56
C ALA A 650 14.25 14.93 31.17
N CYS A 651 13.76 16.10 30.73
CA CYS A 651 12.40 16.23 30.20
C CYS A 651 12.19 15.45 28.89
N ALA A 652 13.24 15.23 28.10
CA ALA A 652 13.18 14.32 26.96
C ALA A 652 13.06 12.86 27.47
N ALA A 653 13.97 12.41 28.34
CA ALA A 653 13.98 11.05 28.86
C ALA A 653 12.69 10.64 29.62
N ASP A 654 12.04 11.58 30.31
CA ASP A 654 10.82 11.32 31.10
C ASP A 654 9.51 11.54 30.33
N GLY A 655 9.53 12.03 29.09
CA GLY A 655 8.36 12.17 28.21
C GLY A 655 7.20 13.06 28.71
N ASP A 656 7.35 13.74 29.85
CA ASP A 656 6.28 14.51 30.49
C ASP A 656 6.30 15.97 30.01
N ARG A 657 5.52 16.26 28.96
CA ARG A 657 5.34 17.64 28.48
C ARG A 657 4.41 18.42 29.40
N GLY A 658 4.98 19.12 30.38
CA GLY A 658 4.30 20.12 31.18
C GLY A 658 3.79 21.33 30.35
N PRO A 659 2.71 22.02 30.78
CA PRO A 659 2.06 23.03 29.97
C PRO A 659 2.40 24.45 30.43
N THR A 660 3.55 25.05 30.08
CA THR A 660 3.72 26.52 30.22
C THR A 660 4.81 27.14 29.35
N GLY A 661 4.45 28.26 28.70
CA GLY A 661 5.30 29.47 28.67
C GLY A 661 6.15 29.72 27.43
N ARG A 662 5.70 30.63 26.56
CA ARG A 662 6.49 31.26 25.49
C ARG A 662 7.64 32.10 26.08
N SER A 663 8.87 31.82 25.66
CA SER A 663 9.95 32.80 25.55
C SER A 663 10.76 32.49 24.29
N GLY A 664 10.98 33.51 23.48
CA GLY A 664 11.73 33.42 22.22
C GLY A 664 13.23 33.53 22.48
N SER A 665 13.91 32.40 22.48
CA SER A 665 15.33 32.25 22.19
C SER A 665 15.45 31.09 21.19
N GLN A 666 16.38 31.22 20.24
CA GLN A 666 16.67 30.18 19.24
C GLN A 666 16.96 28.85 19.96
N LYS A 667 15.95 27.97 20.01
CA LYS A 667 16.13 26.61 20.47
C LYS A 667 16.70 25.80 19.31
N VAL A 668 18.00 25.61 19.30
CA VAL A 668 18.60 24.51 18.57
C VAL A 668 18.23 23.25 19.35
N VAL A 669 17.22 22.54 18.84
CA VAL A 669 16.67 21.34 19.49
C VAL A 669 17.51 20.15 19.03
N TYR A 670 18.51 19.77 19.83
CA TYR A 670 19.13 18.46 19.75
C TYR A 670 18.42 17.53 20.73
N VAL A 671 17.51 16.68 20.24
CA VAL A 671 16.89 15.65 21.08
C VAL A 671 17.81 14.43 21.12
N CYS A 672 18.51 14.23 22.23
CA CYS A 672 19.15 12.95 22.55
C CYS A 672 18.50 12.39 23.82
N GLU A 673 17.68 11.34 23.69
CA GLU A 673 17.21 10.50 24.80
C GLU A 673 18.13 9.28 24.94
N GLU A 674 18.57 8.98 26.17
CA GLU A 674 19.53 7.90 26.51
C GLU A 674 18.99 6.46 26.33
N GLY A 675 17.75 6.27 25.88
CA GLY A 675 17.16 4.94 25.62
C GLY A 675 16.72 4.67 24.18
N LEU A 676 16.88 5.64 23.27
CA LEU A 676 16.21 5.66 21.94
C LEU A 676 17.14 6.13 20.80
N THR A 677 18.44 5.95 20.99
CA THR A 677 19.53 6.43 20.13
C THR A 677 19.63 5.67 18.79
N ALA A 678 19.98 6.39 17.72
CA ALA A 678 19.96 6.04 16.28
C ALA A 678 18.58 6.05 15.58
N ARG A 679 17.55 5.42 16.14
CA ARG A 679 16.26 5.20 15.45
C ARG A 679 15.42 6.44 15.12
N ASN A 680 15.59 7.56 15.82
CA ASN A 680 14.79 8.78 15.60
C ASN A 680 15.57 9.93 14.92
N ILE A 681 16.90 9.83 14.81
CA ILE A 681 17.68 10.74 13.93
C ILE A 681 17.39 10.38 12.47
N PHE A 682 17.03 9.12 12.23
CA PHE A 682 16.91 8.52 10.92
C PHE A 682 15.48 8.03 10.69
N ARG A 683 14.77 8.70 9.78
CA ARG A 683 13.39 8.39 9.45
C ARG A 683 13.35 7.29 8.38
N GLU A 684 12.73 6.15 8.69
CA GLU A 684 12.16 5.27 7.65
C GLU A 684 10.88 5.94 7.13
N GLU A 685 10.79 6.16 5.80
CA GLU A 685 9.54 6.45 5.10
C GLU A 685 8.96 5.19 4.46
#